data_AF-A0A089XIQ7-F1
#
_entry.id   AF-A0A089XIQ7-F1
#
_cell.length_a   1.000
_cell.length_b   1.000
_cell.length_c   1.000
_cell.angle_alpha   90.00
_cell.angle_beta   90.00
_cell.angle_gamma   90.00
#
_symmetry.space_group_name_H-M   'P 1'
#
loop_
_entity.id
_entity.type
_entity.pdbx_description
1 polymer ?
#
loop_
_entity_poly.entity_id
_entity_poly.type
_entity_poly.pdbx_seq_one_letter_code
_entity_poly.pdbx_strand_id
1 'polypeptide(L)'
;MRHGYRPRWNTAVVSAAAFALAVSSPGAATALPGAPEPAGREFASSFEADDPAPDWLSTAETAPDGGRRVSGVDGGYRSGIPGEVTDRVTEVRASGENSGAGEVKENLADGEPTTKWLVFAPTGWAEFELDEPVRLVTYALTSANDAAGRDPADWTLQGSADGKDWKTLDTRTGESFTERFQTRTYDLAAPAEFRHFRLDVTRNHGAGLLQLADVRFSTGGGTGPVPEDMLSLVDRGPGGSPTAKAGAGFTGRRALRYAGRHTAEGRGYAYNKVFDVDVAVTRDTRLSYRIFPSMADGDLDYAATHAAVDLAFTDGTYLSDLGATDQHGFPLSPRGQGAAKVLYVNQWNHVAARIGPVAAGKTVDRILVAYDAPKGPARFRGWVDDVTLEPAAPEPPRAHLSDYAVTTRGTHSSGGFSRGNNFPATAVPHGFNFWTPVTNAGSLSWLYDYARANNADNLPTLQAFSASHEPSPWMGDRQTFQLMPSAASGTPDTGRAARALPFRHENETALPHYYGVRFENGLKAEMTPADHAAVLRFTYPGDDASVLFDNVTDQAGLTLDPAAGTVTGYSDVKSGLSTGATRLFFHGVFDKPVTDGAAGGVKGWLRFDAGTDRTVTLRLATSLISVDQAKDNLRQEIPDGTSFEEVRARAQRQWDRLLGKVEVEGATPDQLTTLYSSLYRLYLYPNSGHEKVGSTYKYASPFSPMPGPDTPTRTGAKIVEGKVYVNNGFWDTYRTTWPAYSLLTPSRAGELADGFVQHYKDGGWTSRWSSPGYADLMTGTSSDVAFADAYVKGVDFDAEAAYDAAVKNATVVPPAPGVGRKGMATSPFLGYTSTDTHEGLSWALEGYLNDYGIARMGRALYRKTGERRYREESEYFLDRARGYVHLFDARAGFFQGKDAKGAWRVPSESYDPRVWGHDYTETNGWGYAFTAPQDSRGLANLYGGRRGLAEKLDEYFATPETAAPQFAGSYGGIIHEMTEARDVRMGMYGHSNQVAHHALYMYDAAGQPWKAQEKVREVLSRLYVGSEIGQGYHGDEDNGEQSAWYLFSALGFYPLVMGSGEYAIGSPLFTEATVHLENGRDLVVRAPENSARNVYVQGVRLDGRRWHSTSLPHRLLARGGVLEFDMGPRPSAWGTGRHAAPVSITRDDEVPVPRADALRPGGPLFDDTSATEATVTAVDLPVDGRTNAVRYTLTSPADHTRAPTGWTLQGSADGTRWRTLDERHGESFRWDRQTRAFSLPARHAYAHYRLVLDGESALAEVELLA
;
A
#
# COMPACT_ATOMS: atom_id res chain seq x y z
N MET A 1 -20.36 -59.43 21.74
CA MET A 1 -21.76 -59.46 22.22
C MET A 1 -22.53 -58.46 21.37
N ARG A 2 -23.33 -58.93 20.39
CA ARG A 2 -24.83 -58.86 20.33
C ARG A 2 -25.35 -57.42 20.48
N HIS A 3 -26.13 -56.78 19.59
CA HIS A 3 -26.84 -57.00 18.31
C HIS A 3 -26.99 -55.56 17.71
N GLY A 4 -26.94 -55.23 16.42
CA GLY A 4 -27.70 -55.77 15.28
C GLY A 4 -29.00 -54.97 15.07
N TYR A 5 -29.13 -54.17 13.98
CA TYR A 5 -30.21 -54.26 12.98
C TYR A 5 -30.17 -53.11 11.94
N ARG A 6 -30.24 -53.49 10.64
CA ARG A 6 -30.60 -52.67 9.45
C ARG A 6 -32.13 -52.69 9.26
N PRO A 7 -32.73 -51.83 8.41
CA PRO A 7 -33.06 -52.22 7.03
C PRO A 7 -32.86 -51.06 6.00
N ARG A 8 -32.40 -51.28 4.76
CA ARG A 8 -32.97 -51.91 3.54
C ARG A 8 -34.04 -51.07 2.80
N TRP A 9 -33.72 -50.84 1.53
CA TRP A 9 -34.47 -50.24 0.43
C TRP A 9 -35.69 -51.07 0.01
N ASN A 10 -36.74 -50.44 -0.55
CA ASN A 10 -37.19 -50.65 -1.94
C ASN A 10 -38.37 -49.78 -2.35
N THR A 11 -38.28 -49.34 -3.60
CA THR A 11 -39.28 -48.75 -4.50
C THR A 11 -40.44 -49.69 -4.84
N ALA A 12 -41.63 -49.13 -5.04
CA ALA A 12 -42.66 -49.69 -5.92
C ALA A 12 -43.58 -48.59 -6.46
N VAL A 13 -43.64 -48.54 -7.80
CA VAL A 13 -44.53 -47.80 -8.70
C VAL A 13 -45.91 -48.45 -8.74
N VAL A 14 -47.01 -47.70 -8.88
CA VAL A 14 -48.15 -47.99 -9.80
C VAL A 14 -48.99 -46.73 -10.04
N SER A 15 -49.21 -46.45 -11.32
CA SER A 15 -50.05 -45.44 -11.95
C SER A 15 -51.56 -45.70 -11.82
N ALA A 16 -52.40 -44.65 -11.87
CA ALA A 16 -53.77 -44.74 -12.40
C ALA A 16 -54.24 -43.39 -12.94
N ALA A 17 -54.83 -43.44 -14.14
CA ALA A 17 -55.27 -42.30 -14.93
C ALA A 17 -56.79 -42.03 -14.82
N ALA A 18 -57.13 -40.75 -14.78
CA ALA A 18 -58.15 -40.02 -15.55
C ALA A 18 -59.68 -40.31 -15.48
N PHE A 19 -60.40 -39.18 -15.33
CA PHE A 19 -61.56 -38.64 -16.10
C PHE A 19 -62.94 -38.43 -15.43
N ALA A 20 -63.49 -37.25 -15.78
CA ALA A 20 -64.89 -36.76 -15.80
C ALA A 20 -65.50 -36.15 -14.52
N LEU A 21 -66.32 -35.09 -14.52
CA LEU A 21 -66.61 -33.92 -15.39
C LEU A 21 -67.68 -33.08 -14.65
N ALA A 22 -67.59 -31.74 -14.75
CA ALA A 22 -68.63 -30.70 -14.59
C ALA A 22 -69.40 -30.54 -13.24
N VAL A 23 -69.54 -29.31 -12.72
CA VAL A 23 -70.59 -28.30 -13.02
C VAL A 23 -70.27 -27.00 -12.27
N SER A 24 -70.57 -25.88 -12.91
CA SER A 24 -70.37 -24.48 -12.50
C SER A 24 -71.36 -23.97 -11.45
N SER A 25 -70.89 -23.07 -10.58
CA SER A 25 -71.69 -21.94 -10.03
C SER A 25 -70.76 -20.85 -9.47
N PRO A 26 -70.93 -19.56 -9.82
CA PRO A 26 -70.20 -18.48 -9.19
C PRO A 26 -70.98 -18.00 -7.95
N GLY A 27 -70.59 -18.51 -6.78
CA GLY A 27 -71.01 -17.93 -5.50
C GLY A 27 -70.07 -16.79 -5.13
N ALA A 28 -70.61 -15.59 -4.91
CA ALA A 28 -69.88 -14.46 -4.37
C ALA A 28 -69.36 -14.82 -2.96
N ALA A 29 -68.08 -15.18 -2.86
CA ALA A 29 -67.39 -15.36 -1.59
C ALA A 29 -66.87 -14.00 -1.12
N THR A 30 -67.45 -13.50 -0.04
CA THR A 30 -66.83 -12.46 0.79
C THR A 30 -65.45 -12.94 1.21
N ALA A 31 -64.40 -12.26 0.74
CA ALA A 31 -63.04 -12.50 1.18
C ALA A 31 -62.96 -12.25 2.69
N LEU A 32 -62.69 -13.31 3.45
CA LEU A 32 -62.16 -13.16 4.80
C LEU A 32 -60.82 -12.39 4.67
N PRO A 33 -60.48 -11.47 5.58
CA PRO A 33 -59.16 -10.89 5.61
C PRO A 33 -58.15 -12.03 5.64
N GLY A 34 -57.21 -12.03 4.68
CA GLY A 34 -56.15 -13.02 4.64
C GLY A 34 -55.47 -13.05 6.01
N ALA A 35 -55.18 -14.26 6.51
CA ALA A 35 -54.26 -14.39 7.62
C ALA A 35 -52.97 -13.63 7.24
N PRO A 36 -52.38 -12.83 8.14
CA PRO A 36 -51.11 -12.16 7.85
C PRO A 36 -50.12 -13.22 7.35
N GLU A 37 -49.45 -12.91 6.23
CA GLU A 37 -48.40 -13.78 5.72
C GLU A 37 -47.38 -14.01 6.85
N PRO A 38 -46.84 -15.23 6.99
CA PRO A 38 -45.82 -15.46 7.99
C PRO A 38 -44.62 -14.57 7.70
N ALA A 39 -44.17 -13.81 8.70
CA ALA A 39 -43.01 -12.94 8.60
C ALA A 39 -41.86 -13.65 7.87
N GLY A 40 -41.33 -12.97 6.86
CA GLY A 40 -40.14 -13.38 6.14
C GLY A 40 -38.95 -13.53 7.08
N ARG A 41 -37.98 -14.33 6.66
CA ARG A 41 -36.72 -14.50 7.41
C ARG A 41 -35.55 -13.73 6.80
N GLU A 42 -35.71 -13.31 5.56
CA GLU A 42 -34.63 -12.75 4.75
C GLU A 42 -35.15 -11.58 3.91
N PHE A 43 -34.27 -10.64 3.61
CA PHE A 43 -34.48 -9.54 2.67
C PHE A 43 -33.14 -9.23 1.98
N ALA A 44 -33.17 -8.93 0.68
CA ALA A 44 -32.02 -8.49 -0.09
C ALA A 44 -32.44 -7.52 -1.20
N SER A 45 -31.66 -6.47 -1.43
CA SER A 45 -31.80 -5.58 -2.60
C SER A 45 -30.47 -4.89 -2.92
N SER A 46 -30.07 -4.93 -4.20
CA SER A 46 -29.03 -4.09 -4.81
C SER A 46 -29.65 -3.01 -5.71
N PHE A 47 -30.96 -2.77 -5.55
CA PHE A 47 -31.72 -1.77 -6.31
C PHE A 47 -31.74 -2.01 -7.83
N GLU A 48 -31.46 -3.24 -8.26
CA GLU A 48 -31.61 -3.66 -9.65
C GLU A 48 -33.08 -3.82 -10.02
N ALA A 49 -33.38 -3.86 -11.32
CA ALA A 49 -34.76 -3.94 -11.80
C ALA A 49 -35.50 -5.22 -11.38
N ASP A 50 -34.75 -6.29 -11.11
CA ASP A 50 -35.28 -7.60 -10.69
C ASP A 50 -35.31 -7.76 -9.15
N ASP A 51 -34.81 -6.77 -8.40
CA ASP A 51 -34.85 -6.74 -6.94
C ASP A 51 -36.16 -6.10 -6.42
N PRO A 52 -36.51 -6.25 -5.13
CA PRO A 52 -37.54 -5.43 -4.51
C PRO A 52 -37.25 -3.94 -4.73
N ALA A 53 -38.21 -3.23 -5.30
CA ALA A 53 -38.14 -1.77 -5.49
C ALA A 53 -38.42 -1.04 -4.17
N PRO A 54 -37.78 0.11 -3.91
CA PRO A 54 -38.10 0.92 -2.73
C PRO A 54 -39.58 1.33 -2.69
N ASP A 55 -40.25 1.09 -1.56
CA ASP A 55 -41.62 1.53 -1.30
C ASP A 55 -41.72 3.05 -1.14
N TRP A 56 -40.64 3.67 -0.67
CA TRP A 56 -40.56 5.11 -0.47
C TRP A 56 -39.25 5.69 -1.00
N LEU A 57 -39.38 6.85 -1.64
CA LEU A 57 -38.26 7.68 -2.08
C LEU A 57 -38.37 9.04 -1.39
N SER A 58 -37.24 9.56 -0.90
CA SER A 58 -37.11 10.90 -0.29
C SER A 58 -38.21 11.20 0.75
N THR A 59 -38.53 10.22 1.60
CA THR A 59 -39.63 10.31 2.56
C THR A 59 -39.11 10.07 3.97
N ALA A 60 -39.27 11.07 4.85
CA ALA A 60 -38.87 10.94 6.25
C ALA A 60 -39.69 9.87 7.01
N GLU A 61 -39.00 9.17 7.91
CA GLU A 61 -39.59 8.21 8.85
C GLU A 61 -40.48 8.94 9.86
N THR A 62 -41.59 8.29 10.23
CA THR A 62 -42.52 8.77 11.25
C THR A 62 -42.30 7.95 12.53
N ALA A 63 -41.94 8.61 13.63
CA ALA A 63 -41.80 8.00 14.93
C ALA A 63 -43.16 7.51 15.48
N PRO A 64 -43.18 6.59 16.47
CA PRO A 64 -44.43 6.07 17.04
C PRO A 64 -45.36 7.13 17.64
N ASP A 65 -44.83 8.30 18.02
CA ASP A 65 -45.60 9.44 18.54
C ASP A 65 -46.21 10.33 17.43
N GLY A 66 -46.01 9.96 16.15
CA GLY A 66 -46.46 10.71 14.99
C GLY A 66 -45.51 11.83 14.55
N GLY A 67 -44.41 12.05 15.26
CA GLY A 67 -43.38 13.02 14.91
C GLY A 67 -42.52 12.55 13.73
N ARG A 68 -42.09 13.47 12.87
CA ARG A 68 -41.13 13.15 11.80
C ARG A 68 -39.71 13.06 12.36
N ARG A 69 -38.94 12.05 11.95
CA ARG A 69 -37.52 11.88 12.33
C ARG A 69 -36.59 12.70 11.44
N VAL A 70 -36.84 14.01 11.38
CA VAL A 70 -36.00 15.00 10.69
C VAL A 70 -35.86 16.27 11.52
N SER A 71 -34.67 16.85 11.57
CA SER A 71 -34.41 18.13 12.22
C SER A 71 -33.15 18.77 11.63
N GLY A 72 -33.22 20.04 11.23
CA GLY A 72 -32.06 20.77 10.72
C GLY A 72 -31.46 20.21 9.43
N VAL A 73 -32.21 19.40 8.67
CA VAL A 73 -31.81 18.81 7.40
C VAL A 73 -32.93 18.97 6.38
N ASP A 74 -32.58 19.32 5.15
CA ASP A 74 -33.48 19.33 3.99
C ASP A 74 -32.85 18.59 2.80
N GLY A 75 -33.64 18.32 1.76
CA GLY A 75 -33.19 17.68 0.51
C GLY A 75 -32.59 18.67 -0.48
N GLY A 76 -32.14 19.83 -0.03
CA GLY A 76 -31.50 20.88 -0.83
C GLY A 76 -30.10 20.52 -1.30
N TYR A 77 -29.91 19.32 -1.83
CA TYR A 77 -28.70 18.92 -2.52
C TYR A 77 -28.82 19.27 -4.00
N ARG A 78 -28.24 20.41 -4.39
CA ARG A 78 -28.08 20.78 -5.80
C ARG A 78 -26.59 20.97 -6.07
N SER A 79 -26.00 20.02 -6.79
CA SER A 79 -24.80 20.25 -7.58
C SER A 79 -25.26 20.94 -8.87
N GLY A 80 -24.68 22.10 -9.18
CA GLY A 80 -24.77 22.70 -10.50
C GLY A 80 -25.80 23.82 -10.74
N ILE A 81 -26.12 24.05 -12.02
CA ILE A 81 -26.78 25.26 -12.51
C ILE A 81 -28.32 25.20 -12.34
N PRO A 82 -29.04 26.33 -12.20
CA PRO A 82 -30.49 26.30 -12.05
C PRO A 82 -31.18 25.59 -13.22
N GLY A 83 -32.09 24.66 -12.95
CA GLY A 83 -32.79 23.88 -13.98
C GLY A 83 -31.94 22.80 -14.65
N GLU A 84 -30.84 22.38 -14.01
CA GLU A 84 -29.97 21.32 -14.51
C GLU A 84 -30.69 19.99 -14.70
N VAL A 85 -30.31 19.30 -15.78
CA VAL A 85 -30.86 18.02 -16.25
C VAL A 85 -29.76 17.04 -16.66
N THR A 86 -28.51 17.25 -16.22
CA THR A 86 -27.38 16.37 -16.57
C THR A 86 -27.51 14.98 -15.98
N ASP A 87 -28.25 14.82 -14.87
CA ASP A 87 -28.64 13.52 -14.30
C ASP A 87 -29.49 12.66 -15.25
N ARG A 88 -30.06 13.28 -16.29
CA ARG A 88 -30.81 12.60 -17.35
C ARG A 88 -29.93 12.02 -18.45
N VAL A 89 -28.62 12.30 -18.44
CA VAL A 89 -27.68 11.76 -19.43
C VAL A 89 -27.58 10.24 -19.24
N THR A 90 -27.96 9.50 -20.26
CA THR A 90 -27.95 8.04 -20.27
C THR A 90 -26.71 7.44 -20.89
N GLU A 91 -26.05 8.15 -21.80
CA GLU A 91 -24.83 7.71 -22.49
C GLU A 91 -23.95 8.92 -22.85
N VAL A 92 -22.63 8.75 -22.74
CA VAL A 92 -21.64 9.73 -23.24
C VAL A 92 -20.71 9.04 -24.24
N ARG A 93 -20.51 9.66 -25.41
CA ARG A 93 -19.53 9.23 -26.41
C ARG A 93 -18.53 10.35 -26.65
N ALA A 94 -17.30 10.04 -27.02
CA ALA A 94 -16.28 11.05 -27.24
C ALA A 94 -15.28 10.65 -28.32
N SER A 95 -14.56 11.64 -28.86
CA SER A 95 -13.52 11.43 -29.89
C SER A 95 -12.28 10.67 -29.42
N GLY A 96 -12.07 10.59 -28.11
CA GLY A 96 -10.96 9.91 -27.45
C GLY A 96 -11.06 10.11 -25.94
N GLU A 97 -10.19 9.45 -25.17
CA GLU A 97 -10.13 9.58 -23.71
C GLU A 97 -8.79 9.04 -23.16
N ASN A 98 -8.43 9.40 -21.92
CA ASN A 98 -7.28 8.86 -21.20
C ASN A 98 -7.74 7.89 -20.11
N SER A 99 -8.25 6.72 -20.54
CA SER A 99 -8.79 5.70 -19.64
C SER A 99 -7.75 5.11 -18.68
N GLY A 100 -6.46 5.14 -19.05
CA GLY A 100 -5.36 4.68 -18.19
C GLY A 100 -5.24 5.46 -16.87
N ALA A 101 -5.58 6.75 -16.89
CA ALA A 101 -5.57 7.62 -15.71
C ALA A 101 -6.97 7.87 -15.11
N GLY A 102 -8.00 7.19 -15.60
CA GLY A 102 -9.39 7.44 -15.18
C GLY A 102 -9.96 8.77 -15.69
N GLU A 103 -9.31 9.42 -16.66
CA GLU A 103 -9.73 10.71 -17.23
C GLU A 103 -10.64 10.49 -18.45
N VAL A 104 -11.81 9.91 -18.18
CA VAL A 104 -12.73 9.35 -19.18
C VAL A 104 -13.88 10.30 -19.53
N LYS A 105 -14.57 10.03 -20.65
CA LYS A 105 -15.68 10.88 -21.13
C LYS A 105 -16.86 10.96 -20.15
N GLU A 106 -17.10 9.93 -19.34
CA GLU A 106 -18.17 9.91 -18.34
C GLU A 106 -17.99 10.99 -17.27
N ASN A 107 -16.74 11.42 -17.01
CA ASN A 107 -16.43 12.53 -16.10
C ASN A 107 -17.11 13.84 -16.55
N LEU A 108 -17.40 14.01 -17.85
CA LEU A 108 -18.11 15.18 -18.36
C LEU A 108 -19.57 15.31 -17.88
N ALA A 109 -20.15 14.28 -17.27
CA ALA A 109 -21.53 14.28 -16.84
C ALA A 109 -21.72 13.73 -15.42
N ASP A 110 -20.64 13.56 -14.65
CA ASP A 110 -20.70 13.02 -13.29
C ASP A 110 -21.04 14.09 -12.22
N GLY A 111 -21.06 15.36 -12.63
CA GLY A 111 -21.34 16.50 -11.76
C GLY A 111 -20.19 16.85 -10.81
N GLU A 112 -19.00 16.26 -11.00
CA GLU A 112 -17.84 16.36 -10.14
C GLU A 112 -16.73 17.18 -10.81
N PRO A 113 -16.51 18.45 -10.41
CA PRO A 113 -15.46 19.29 -10.99
C PRO A 113 -14.05 18.69 -10.88
N THR A 114 -13.83 17.77 -9.93
CA THR A 114 -12.51 17.23 -9.59
C THR A 114 -12.08 16.08 -10.50
N THR A 115 -13.01 15.43 -11.19
CA THR A 115 -12.71 14.49 -12.27
C THR A 115 -12.56 15.26 -13.59
N LYS A 116 -12.03 14.62 -14.63
CA LYS A 116 -11.94 15.25 -15.96
C LYS A 116 -11.91 14.26 -17.09
N TRP A 117 -12.40 14.67 -18.24
CA TRP A 117 -12.10 14.03 -19.52
C TRP A 117 -10.81 14.62 -20.10
N LEU A 118 -9.88 13.78 -20.55
CA LEU A 118 -8.66 14.18 -21.25
C LEU A 118 -8.56 13.48 -22.61
N VAL A 119 -8.19 14.21 -23.65
CA VAL A 119 -7.87 13.66 -24.98
C VAL A 119 -6.43 14.02 -25.35
N PHE A 120 -5.72 13.06 -25.94
CA PHE A 120 -4.37 13.25 -26.49
C PHE A 120 -4.36 13.98 -27.85
N ALA A 121 -5.13 15.05 -27.95
CA ALA A 121 -5.23 15.93 -29.11
C ALA A 121 -5.65 17.35 -28.66
N PRO A 122 -5.31 18.42 -29.42
CA PRO A 122 -5.68 19.79 -29.05
C PRO A 122 -7.17 20.13 -29.22
N THR A 123 -7.94 19.25 -29.86
CA THR A 123 -9.37 19.39 -30.18
C THR A 123 -10.08 18.05 -29.94
N GLY A 124 -11.40 18.06 -29.80
CA GLY A 124 -12.17 16.84 -29.56
C GLY A 124 -13.67 17.11 -29.43
N TRP A 125 -14.48 16.07 -29.53
CA TRP A 125 -15.93 16.15 -29.37
C TRP A 125 -16.44 15.19 -28.30
N ALA A 126 -17.54 15.57 -27.66
CA ALA A 126 -18.30 14.74 -26.73
C ALA A 126 -19.80 14.82 -27.05
N GLU A 127 -20.46 13.67 -27.15
CA GLU A 127 -21.88 13.49 -27.39
C GLU A 127 -22.56 12.96 -26.14
N PHE A 128 -23.75 13.48 -25.85
CA PHE A 128 -24.55 13.18 -24.67
C PHE A 128 -25.94 12.75 -25.14
N GLU A 129 -26.35 11.53 -24.79
CA GLU A 129 -27.72 11.07 -24.96
C GLU A 129 -28.48 11.25 -23.65
N LEU A 130 -29.71 11.76 -23.71
CA LEU A 130 -30.62 11.83 -22.58
C LEU A 130 -31.71 10.75 -22.67
N ASP A 131 -32.31 10.41 -21.53
CA ASP A 131 -33.41 9.45 -21.41
C ASP A 131 -34.65 9.85 -22.22
N GLU A 132 -34.91 11.14 -22.38
CA GLU A 132 -35.93 11.71 -23.26
C GLU A 132 -35.48 13.05 -23.87
N PRO A 133 -36.18 13.58 -24.88
CA PRO A 133 -35.90 14.92 -25.41
C PRO A 133 -36.02 16.00 -24.34
N VAL A 134 -35.00 16.85 -24.21
CA VAL A 134 -35.00 17.95 -23.23
C VAL A 134 -34.90 19.30 -23.92
N ARG A 135 -35.75 20.23 -23.50
CA ARG A 135 -35.76 21.63 -23.93
C ARG A 135 -34.64 22.42 -23.24
N LEU A 136 -33.45 22.37 -23.81
CA LEU A 136 -32.26 23.06 -23.32
C LEU A 136 -32.37 24.58 -23.52
N VAL A 137 -31.98 25.35 -22.52
CA VAL A 137 -31.93 26.83 -22.54
C VAL A 137 -30.53 27.35 -22.22
N THR A 138 -29.82 26.68 -21.33
CA THR A 138 -28.47 27.06 -20.87
C THR A 138 -27.61 25.80 -20.77
N TYR A 139 -26.32 25.93 -21.01
CA TYR A 139 -25.34 24.90 -20.65
C TYR A 139 -24.18 25.51 -19.87
N ALA A 140 -23.39 24.69 -19.21
CA ALA A 140 -22.17 25.13 -18.53
C ALA A 140 -21.01 24.19 -18.79
N LEU A 141 -19.81 24.75 -18.79
CA LEU A 141 -18.56 24.00 -18.89
C LEU A 141 -17.73 24.26 -17.65
N THR A 142 -17.07 23.24 -17.10
CA THR A 142 -16.19 23.37 -15.94
C THR A 142 -14.74 23.08 -16.30
N SER A 143 -13.82 24.00 -15.97
CA SER A 143 -12.38 23.75 -16.17
C SER A 143 -11.88 22.62 -15.27
N ALA A 144 -10.94 21.81 -15.75
CA ALA A 144 -10.32 20.72 -14.98
C ALA A 144 -9.38 21.19 -13.83
N ASN A 145 -8.42 20.35 -13.41
CA ASN A 145 -7.54 20.60 -12.26
C ASN A 145 -6.13 21.12 -12.58
N ASP A 146 -5.47 20.70 -13.67
CA ASP A 146 -3.99 20.73 -13.74
C ASP A 146 -3.37 21.71 -14.76
N ALA A 147 -3.84 21.80 -16.02
CA ALA A 147 -3.25 22.71 -17.01
C ALA A 147 -4.25 23.59 -17.80
N ALA A 148 -4.31 24.90 -17.53
CA ALA A 148 -5.22 25.84 -18.20
C ALA A 148 -5.05 25.91 -19.73
N GLY A 149 -3.84 25.64 -20.23
CA GLY A 149 -3.54 25.59 -21.68
C GLY A 149 -4.36 24.55 -22.46
N ARG A 150 -4.91 23.55 -21.77
CA ARG A 150 -5.68 22.43 -22.34
C ARG A 150 -7.18 22.67 -22.31
N ASP A 151 -7.67 23.71 -21.65
CA ASP A 151 -9.11 23.97 -21.53
C ASP A 151 -9.69 24.48 -22.87
N PRO A 152 -11.00 24.26 -23.15
CA PRO A 152 -11.63 24.73 -24.38
C PRO A 152 -11.60 26.25 -24.50
N ALA A 153 -11.27 26.75 -25.69
CA ALA A 153 -11.30 28.18 -26.02
C ALA A 153 -12.34 28.50 -27.10
N ASP A 154 -12.50 27.62 -28.09
CA ASP A 154 -13.55 27.70 -29.13
C ASP A 154 -14.29 26.36 -29.23
N TRP A 155 -15.61 26.41 -29.35
CA TRP A 155 -16.43 25.20 -29.53
C TRP A 155 -17.78 25.50 -30.19
N THR A 156 -18.42 24.44 -30.65
CA THR A 156 -19.80 24.44 -31.13
C THR A 156 -20.63 23.47 -30.30
N LEU A 157 -21.78 23.92 -29.79
CA LEU A 157 -22.78 23.02 -29.21
C LEU A 157 -23.84 22.70 -30.26
N GLN A 158 -24.18 21.43 -30.41
CA GLN A 158 -25.13 20.92 -31.40
C GLN A 158 -26.19 20.02 -30.74
N GLY A 159 -27.36 19.92 -31.35
CA GLY A 159 -28.47 19.06 -30.92
C GLY A 159 -28.96 18.17 -32.06
N SER A 160 -29.40 16.96 -31.73
CA SER A 160 -29.93 15.98 -32.68
C SER A 160 -31.09 15.19 -32.06
N ALA A 161 -32.07 14.81 -32.91
CA ALA A 161 -33.19 13.98 -32.50
C ALA A 161 -32.87 12.47 -32.57
N ASP A 162 -31.88 12.09 -33.39
CA ASP A 162 -31.56 10.68 -33.72
C ASP A 162 -30.07 10.34 -33.59
N GLY A 163 -29.24 11.30 -33.18
CA GLY A 163 -27.79 11.16 -33.04
C GLY A 163 -27.03 11.15 -34.37
N LYS A 164 -27.70 11.41 -35.51
CA LYS A 164 -27.10 11.39 -36.85
C LYS A 164 -27.14 12.77 -37.51
N ASP A 165 -28.30 13.42 -37.47
CA ASP A 165 -28.51 14.74 -38.05
C ASP A 165 -28.35 15.83 -36.98
N TRP A 166 -27.26 16.60 -37.06
CA TRP A 166 -26.87 17.58 -36.04
C TRP A 166 -27.18 19.02 -36.44
N LYS A 167 -27.88 19.74 -35.57
CA LYS A 167 -28.17 21.18 -35.69
C LYS A 167 -27.31 21.98 -34.71
N THR A 168 -26.58 22.98 -35.19
CA THR A 168 -25.85 23.91 -34.31
C THR A 168 -26.81 24.74 -33.47
N LEU A 169 -26.58 24.74 -32.16
CA LEU A 169 -27.35 25.46 -31.13
C LEU A 169 -26.59 26.69 -30.63
N ASP A 170 -25.27 26.59 -30.49
CA ASP A 170 -24.41 27.68 -30.03
C ASP A 170 -22.99 27.56 -30.63
N THR A 171 -22.29 28.68 -30.74
CA THR A 171 -20.88 28.75 -31.15
C THR A 171 -20.18 29.79 -30.31
N ARG A 172 -19.10 29.39 -29.64
CA ARG A 172 -18.28 30.24 -28.78
C ARG A 172 -16.86 30.34 -29.31
N THR A 173 -16.26 31.51 -29.16
CA THR A 173 -14.88 31.77 -29.55
C THR A 173 -14.19 32.67 -28.54
N GLY A 174 -12.91 32.39 -28.27
CA GLY A 174 -12.07 33.20 -27.39
C GLY A 174 -12.45 33.13 -25.90
N GLU A 175 -13.16 32.08 -25.48
CA GLU A 175 -13.49 31.86 -24.08
C GLU A 175 -12.24 31.46 -23.28
N SER A 176 -12.29 31.64 -21.96
CA SER A 176 -11.21 31.27 -21.05
C SER A 176 -11.73 31.04 -19.63
N PHE A 177 -11.01 30.22 -18.87
CA PHE A 177 -11.28 29.97 -17.46
C PHE A 177 -10.17 30.62 -16.62
N THR A 178 -10.55 31.50 -15.68
CA THR A 178 -9.62 32.28 -14.87
C THR A 178 -9.09 31.51 -13.66
N GLU A 179 -9.81 30.45 -13.26
CA GLU A 179 -9.51 29.60 -12.12
C GLU A 179 -9.67 28.13 -12.52
N ARG A 180 -9.04 27.21 -11.76
CA ARG A 180 -9.30 25.76 -11.89
C ARG A 180 -10.65 25.41 -11.26
N PHE A 181 -11.30 24.35 -11.74
CA PHE A 181 -12.64 23.95 -11.30
C PHE A 181 -13.72 25.02 -11.53
N GLN A 182 -13.46 25.98 -12.41
CA GLN A 182 -14.38 27.09 -12.66
C GLN A 182 -15.49 26.63 -13.61
N THR A 183 -16.72 26.62 -13.14
CA THR A 183 -17.91 26.45 -13.98
C THR A 183 -18.33 27.79 -14.61
N ARG A 184 -18.39 27.85 -15.94
CA ARG A 184 -18.92 28.98 -16.71
C ARG A 184 -20.21 28.59 -17.41
N THR A 185 -21.22 29.47 -17.36
CA THR A 185 -22.55 29.25 -17.92
C THR A 185 -22.76 30.00 -19.23
N TYR A 186 -23.49 29.39 -20.16
CA TYR A 186 -23.71 29.88 -21.52
C TYR A 186 -25.19 29.71 -21.90
N ASP A 187 -25.89 30.83 -22.07
CA ASP A 187 -27.28 30.82 -22.52
C ASP A 187 -27.36 30.63 -24.04
N LEU A 188 -28.32 29.81 -24.47
CA LEU A 188 -28.66 29.64 -25.89
C LEU A 188 -29.49 30.83 -26.38
N ALA A 189 -29.29 31.22 -27.65
CA ALA A 189 -30.06 32.29 -28.27
C ALA A 189 -31.59 31.99 -28.33
N ALA A 190 -31.95 30.71 -28.37
CA ALA A 190 -33.32 30.24 -28.22
C ALA A 190 -33.31 28.83 -27.60
N PRO A 191 -34.36 28.44 -26.84
CA PRO A 191 -34.50 27.09 -26.34
C PRO A 191 -34.49 26.04 -27.47
N ALA A 192 -33.82 24.92 -27.25
CA ALA A 192 -33.65 23.85 -28.22
C ALA A 192 -34.02 22.50 -27.61
N GLU A 193 -34.93 21.76 -28.22
CA GLU A 193 -35.42 20.49 -27.69
C GLU A 193 -34.86 19.31 -28.49
N PHE A 194 -33.98 18.54 -27.85
CA PHE A 194 -33.29 17.41 -28.47
C PHE A 194 -33.02 16.33 -27.44
N ARG A 195 -32.87 15.08 -27.91
CA ARG A 195 -32.45 13.95 -27.07
C ARG A 195 -30.94 13.80 -27.04
N HIS A 196 -30.26 14.19 -28.11
CA HIS A 196 -28.80 14.11 -28.23
C HIS A 196 -28.19 15.50 -28.30
N PHE A 197 -27.11 15.74 -27.57
CA PHE A 197 -26.31 16.96 -27.63
C PHE A 197 -24.86 16.63 -27.96
N ARG A 198 -24.15 17.51 -28.66
CA ARG A 198 -22.72 17.37 -28.96
C ARG A 198 -21.98 18.66 -28.69
N LEU A 199 -20.94 18.58 -27.85
CA LEU A 199 -19.95 19.62 -27.69
C LEU A 199 -18.75 19.30 -28.58
N ASP A 200 -18.49 20.14 -29.58
CA ASP A 200 -17.37 20.00 -30.51
C ASP A 200 -16.36 21.12 -30.27
N VAL A 201 -15.25 20.81 -29.57
CA VAL A 201 -14.20 21.77 -29.22
C VAL A 201 -13.22 21.88 -30.38
N THR A 202 -13.21 23.05 -31.01
CA THR A 202 -12.43 23.31 -32.23
C THR A 202 -11.09 23.98 -31.95
N ARG A 203 -10.87 24.52 -30.75
CA ARG A 203 -9.61 25.11 -30.32
C ARG A 203 -9.46 25.14 -28.79
N ASN A 204 -8.26 24.88 -28.28
CA ASN A 204 -7.84 25.13 -26.89
C ASN A 204 -6.87 26.33 -26.80
N HIS A 205 -6.17 26.50 -25.68
CA HIS A 205 -5.20 27.57 -25.47
C HIS A 205 -3.76 27.23 -25.93
N GLY A 206 -3.60 26.33 -26.91
CA GLY A 206 -2.32 26.03 -27.56
C GLY A 206 -1.55 24.83 -27.00
N ALA A 207 -2.15 24.06 -26.09
CA ALA A 207 -1.59 22.79 -25.63
C ALA A 207 -1.83 21.64 -26.63
N GLY A 208 -1.00 20.60 -26.61
CA GLY A 208 -1.18 19.40 -27.44
C GLY A 208 -2.31 18.46 -26.98
N LEU A 209 -2.99 18.79 -25.89
CA LEU A 209 -4.01 17.97 -25.22
C LEU A 209 -5.26 18.84 -24.94
N LEU A 210 -6.43 18.21 -24.88
CA LEU A 210 -7.70 18.84 -24.53
C LEU A 210 -8.20 18.22 -23.23
N GLN A 211 -8.71 19.04 -22.32
CA GLN A 211 -9.36 18.56 -21.12
C GLN A 211 -10.63 19.34 -20.80
N LEU A 212 -11.54 18.72 -20.06
CA LEU A 212 -12.69 19.41 -19.48
C LEU A 212 -13.20 18.60 -18.28
N ALA A 213 -13.59 19.26 -17.20
CA ALA A 213 -14.14 18.57 -16.04
C ALA A 213 -15.57 18.10 -16.32
N ASP A 214 -16.45 19.02 -16.69
CA ASP A 214 -17.90 18.78 -16.66
C ASP A 214 -18.63 19.59 -17.76
N VAL A 215 -19.72 19.04 -18.27
CA VAL A 215 -20.70 19.64 -19.19
C VAL A 215 -22.09 19.53 -18.57
N ARG A 216 -22.66 20.68 -18.21
CA ARG A 216 -23.98 20.74 -17.58
C ARG A 216 -25.04 21.26 -18.52
N PHE A 217 -26.19 20.61 -18.57
CA PHE A 217 -27.34 21.01 -19.38
C PHE A 217 -28.46 21.53 -18.49
N SER A 218 -29.13 22.63 -18.87
CA SER A 218 -30.23 23.22 -18.10
C SER A 218 -31.40 23.66 -18.97
N THR A 219 -32.62 23.38 -18.49
CA THR A 219 -33.88 23.86 -19.10
C THR A 219 -34.24 25.31 -18.71
N GLY A 220 -33.38 25.99 -17.95
CA GLY A 220 -33.67 27.28 -17.34
C GLY A 220 -34.71 27.21 -16.22
N GLY A 221 -34.80 28.29 -15.43
CA GLY A 221 -35.80 28.43 -14.35
C GLY A 221 -35.20 28.77 -12.98
N GLY A 222 -35.99 29.45 -12.14
CA GLY A 222 -35.64 29.67 -10.73
C GLY A 222 -35.59 28.35 -9.96
N THR A 223 -34.92 28.35 -8.81
CA THR A 223 -34.86 27.16 -7.96
C THR A 223 -36.29 26.77 -7.56
N GLY A 224 -36.84 25.67 -8.07
CA GLY A 224 -38.05 25.06 -7.49
C GLY A 224 -37.92 24.93 -5.97
N PRO A 225 -39.00 24.71 -5.20
CA PRO A 225 -38.89 24.58 -3.75
C PRO A 225 -37.81 23.55 -3.38
N VAL A 226 -36.98 23.89 -2.39
CA VAL A 226 -36.01 22.94 -1.83
C VAL A 226 -36.81 21.74 -1.31
N PRO A 227 -36.49 20.50 -1.72
CA PRO A 227 -37.18 19.33 -1.18
C PRO A 227 -37.10 19.35 0.34
N GLU A 228 -38.24 19.14 0.99
CA GLU A 228 -38.36 19.28 2.45
C GLU A 228 -37.57 18.19 3.18
N ASP A 229 -37.58 16.97 2.63
CA ASP A 229 -36.89 15.80 3.18
C ASP A 229 -35.57 15.55 2.47
N MET A 230 -34.63 14.91 3.19
CA MET A 230 -33.42 14.33 2.61
C MET A 230 -33.77 13.52 1.36
N LEU A 231 -32.95 13.60 0.32
CA LEU A 231 -33.14 12.80 -0.88
C LEU A 231 -32.73 11.35 -0.59
N SER A 232 -33.58 10.39 -0.94
CA SER A 232 -33.25 8.97 -1.05
C SER A 232 -33.88 8.41 -2.32
N LEU A 233 -33.06 8.12 -3.33
CA LEU A 233 -33.54 7.72 -4.66
C LEU A 233 -32.60 6.73 -5.35
N VAL A 234 -33.15 5.83 -6.15
CA VAL A 234 -32.36 4.87 -6.94
C VAL A 234 -31.62 5.63 -8.04
N ASP A 235 -30.33 5.41 -8.11
CA ASP A 235 -29.38 6.08 -8.98
C ASP A 235 -28.52 5.03 -9.71
N ARG A 236 -27.64 5.45 -10.62
CA ARG A 236 -26.63 4.61 -11.25
C ARG A 236 -25.41 4.36 -10.35
N GLY A 237 -25.34 4.98 -9.17
CA GLY A 237 -24.18 4.90 -8.27
C GLY A 237 -23.27 6.12 -8.35
N PRO A 238 -22.11 6.11 -7.65
CA PRO A 238 -21.17 7.23 -7.65
C PRO A 238 -20.63 7.55 -9.03
N GLY A 239 -20.68 8.83 -9.41
CA GLY A 239 -20.18 9.32 -10.70
C GLY A 239 -18.66 9.22 -10.86
N GLY A 240 -17.91 9.18 -9.77
CA GLY A 240 -16.45 9.01 -9.77
C GLY A 240 -15.96 8.29 -8.52
N SER A 241 -14.92 7.47 -8.68
CA SER A 241 -14.20 6.78 -7.61
C SER A 241 -12.76 6.53 -8.05
N PRO A 242 -11.75 6.70 -7.18
CA PRO A 242 -10.39 6.35 -7.53
C PRO A 242 -10.22 4.83 -7.69
N THR A 243 -11.07 4.00 -7.07
CA THR A 243 -10.84 2.55 -6.96
C THR A 243 -12.00 1.67 -7.44
N ALA A 244 -13.16 2.26 -7.75
CA ALA A 244 -14.36 1.55 -8.22
C ALA A 244 -14.86 2.07 -9.58
N LYS A 245 -15.72 1.28 -10.24
CA LYS A 245 -16.33 1.67 -11.52
C LYS A 245 -17.22 2.90 -11.34
N ALA A 246 -17.01 3.92 -12.16
CA ALA A 246 -17.88 5.09 -12.23
C ALA A 246 -19.27 4.73 -12.77
N GLY A 247 -20.31 5.38 -12.23
CA GLY A 247 -21.70 5.22 -12.68
C GLY A 247 -22.25 3.81 -12.51
N ALA A 248 -21.78 3.08 -11.49
CA ALA A 248 -22.28 1.75 -11.13
C ALA A 248 -22.46 1.60 -9.61
N GLY A 249 -23.29 0.65 -9.19
CA GLY A 249 -23.35 0.17 -7.81
C GLY A 249 -22.07 -0.56 -7.40
N PHE A 250 -22.08 -1.23 -6.26
CA PHE A 250 -20.97 -2.09 -5.83
C PHE A 250 -20.96 -3.40 -6.62
N THR A 251 -22.07 -4.17 -6.62
CA THR A 251 -22.18 -5.41 -7.42
C THR A 251 -22.95 -5.22 -8.73
N GLY A 252 -23.87 -4.24 -8.77
CA GLY A 252 -24.75 -3.98 -9.89
C GLY A 252 -24.47 -2.68 -10.62
N ARG A 253 -25.45 -2.20 -11.39
CA ARG A 253 -25.45 -0.91 -12.09
C ARG A 253 -26.28 0.15 -11.37
N ARG A 254 -26.95 -0.21 -10.28
CA ARG A 254 -27.80 0.68 -9.49
C ARG A 254 -27.35 0.73 -8.04
N ALA A 255 -27.70 1.81 -7.36
CA ALA A 255 -27.54 1.98 -5.92
C ALA A 255 -28.52 3.04 -5.42
N LEU A 256 -28.83 3.03 -4.12
CA LEU A 256 -29.66 4.07 -3.51
C LEU A 256 -28.79 5.27 -3.12
N ARG A 257 -29.00 6.42 -3.77
CA ARG A 257 -28.35 7.68 -3.39
C ARG A 257 -29.06 8.30 -2.18
N TYR A 258 -28.31 8.66 -1.14
CA TYR A 258 -28.76 9.58 -0.09
C TYR A 258 -28.09 10.94 -0.28
N ALA A 259 -28.84 12.05 -0.14
CA ALA A 259 -28.25 13.39 -0.25
C ALA A 259 -29.07 14.47 0.44
N GLY A 260 -28.43 15.52 0.95
CA GLY A 260 -29.13 16.62 1.56
C GLY A 260 -28.22 17.76 2.00
N ARG A 261 -28.82 18.74 2.66
CA ARG A 261 -28.13 19.85 3.32
C ARG A 261 -28.47 19.84 4.80
N HIS A 262 -27.44 19.77 5.62
CA HIS A 262 -27.52 20.09 7.03
C HIS A 262 -27.52 21.62 7.16
N THR A 263 -28.64 22.19 7.62
CA THR A 263 -28.89 23.64 7.70
C THR A 263 -28.61 24.24 9.06
N ALA A 264 -28.72 23.45 10.13
CA ALA A 264 -28.40 23.87 11.48
C ALA A 264 -26.88 23.97 11.71
N GLU A 265 -26.45 24.87 12.58
CA GLU A 265 -25.05 24.92 13.05
C GLU A 265 -24.73 23.76 14.01
N GLY A 266 -25.75 23.29 14.75
CA GLY A 266 -25.64 22.23 15.76
C GLY A 266 -25.88 20.84 15.18
N ARG A 267 -26.57 19.99 15.96
CA ARG A 267 -26.99 18.66 15.49
C ARG A 267 -28.08 18.80 14.43
N GLY A 268 -27.96 18.02 13.37
CA GLY A 268 -28.98 17.84 12.35
C GLY A 268 -29.07 16.38 11.96
N TYR A 269 -30.27 15.90 11.73
CA TYR A 269 -30.54 14.50 11.39
C TYR A 269 -31.73 14.36 10.44
N ALA A 270 -31.70 13.31 9.64
CA ALA A 270 -32.80 12.86 8.79
C ALA A 270 -32.76 11.34 8.67
N TYR A 271 -33.89 10.69 8.91
CA TYR A 271 -34.06 9.25 8.72
C TYR A 271 -35.12 9.07 7.65
N ASN A 272 -34.76 8.51 6.50
CA ASN A 272 -35.71 8.20 5.45
C ASN A 272 -36.05 6.72 5.49
N LYS A 273 -37.34 6.39 5.39
CA LYS A 273 -37.78 5.03 5.13
C LYS A 273 -37.61 4.69 3.65
N VAL A 274 -37.23 3.44 3.37
CA VAL A 274 -36.92 2.97 2.01
C VAL A 274 -37.77 1.77 1.66
N PHE A 275 -37.75 0.73 2.50
CA PHE A 275 -38.50 -0.52 2.29
C PHE A 275 -39.48 -0.79 3.43
N ASP A 276 -40.65 -1.28 3.08
CA ASP A 276 -41.64 -1.91 3.95
C ASP A 276 -41.33 -3.41 4.00
N VAL A 277 -41.02 -3.93 5.17
CA VAL A 277 -40.58 -5.34 5.31
C VAL A 277 -41.23 -5.98 6.53
N ASP A 278 -41.34 -7.29 6.51
CA ASP A 278 -41.78 -8.08 7.67
C ASP A 278 -40.74 -9.17 7.92
N VAL A 279 -39.59 -8.79 8.51
CA VAL A 279 -38.45 -9.71 8.71
C VAL A 279 -38.23 -9.99 10.19
N ALA A 280 -38.43 -11.25 10.59
CA ALA A 280 -38.21 -11.66 11.97
C ALA A 280 -36.71 -11.70 12.34
N VAL A 281 -36.34 -11.07 13.45
CA VAL A 281 -34.96 -11.11 13.96
C VAL A 281 -34.77 -12.30 14.88
N THR A 282 -33.85 -13.18 14.47
CA THR A 282 -33.38 -14.31 15.28
C THR A 282 -32.06 -13.97 15.96
N ARG A 283 -31.54 -14.87 16.80
CA ARG A 283 -30.22 -14.66 17.44
C ARG A 283 -29.09 -14.52 16.42
N ASP A 284 -29.24 -15.14 15.24
CA ASP A 284 -28.20 -15.26 14.22
C ASP A 284 -28.44 -14.29 13.04
N THR A 285 -29.46 -13.43 13.11
CA THR A 285 -29.74 -12.45 12.04
C THR A 285 -28.62 -11.42 11.94
N ARG A 286 -28.17 -11.18 10.70
CA ARG A 286 -27.17 -10.19 10.32
C ARG A 286 -27.78 -9.16 9.36
N LEU A 287 -27.47 -7.88 9.61
CA LEU A 287 -27.60 -6.80 8.65
C LEU A 287 -26.26 -6.61 7.93
N SER A 288 -26.26 -6.45 6.61
CA SER A 288 -25.07 -6.10 5.83
C SER A 288 -25.45 -5.15 4.69
N TYR A 289 -24.56 -4.22 4.36
CA TYR A 289 -24.71 -3.31 3.22
C TYR A 289 -23.35 -2.76 2.76
N ARG A 290 -23.34 -2.15 1.57
CA ARG A 290 -22.25 -1.33 1.06
C ARG A 290 -22.62 0.13 1.16
N ILE A 291 -21.66 1.00 1.51
CA ILE A 291 -21.89 2.45 1.58
C ILE A 291 -20.72 3.22 0.97
N PHE A 292 -21.04 4.21 0.14
CA PHE A 292 -20.11 5.13 -0.51
C PHE A 292 -20.41 6.56 -0.05
N PRO A 293 -19.75 7.09 0.99
CA PRO A 293 -19.88 8.50 1.34
C PRO A 293 -19.07 9.36 0.35
N SER A 294 -19.69 10.36 -0.27
CA SER A 294 -19.05 11.25 -1.23
C SER A 294 -18.56 12.53 -0.56
N MET A 295 -17.37 12.98 -0.95
CA MET A 295 -16.77 14.23 -0.48
C MET A 295 -16.10 14.93 -1.66
N ALA A 296 -16.49 16.19 -1.92
CA ALA A 296 -15.83 17.01 -2.92
C ALA A 296 -14.44 17.45 -2.43
N ASP A 297 -13.50 17.71 -3.33
CA ASP A 297 -12.17 18.17 -2.90
C ASP A 297 -12.23 19.51 -2.17
N GLY A 298 -11.49 19.60 -1.07
CA GLY A 298 -11.46 20.77 -0.19
C GLY A 298 -12.60 20.81 0.85
N ASP A 299 -13.62 19.95 0.74
CA ASP A 299 -14.55 19.68 1.84
C ASP A 299 -13.85 18.76 2.85
N LEU A 300 -13.57 19.26 4.05
CA LEU A 300 -12.89 18.52 5.12
C LEU A 300 -13.84 18.22 6.30
N ASP A 301 -15.14 18.37 6.10
CA ASP A 301 -16.15 18.15 7.16
C ASP A 301 -16.56 16.68 7.27
N TYR A 302 -16.29 15.87 6.22
CA TYR A 302 -16.63 14.44 6.15
C TYR A 302 -18.12 14.16 6.47
N ALA A 303 -19.01 15.11 6.16
CA ALA A 303 -20.40 15.06 6.58
C ALA A 303 -21.10 13.78 6.07
N ALA A 304 -20.81 13.35 4.84
CA ALA A 304 -21.36 12.14 4.24
C ALA A 304 -21.06 10.83 4.99
N THR A 305 -20.03 10.82 5.86
CA THR A 305 -19.69 9.64 6.68
C THR A 305 -20.58 9.48 7.91
N HIS A 306 -21.36 10.51 8.27
CA HIS A 306 -22.35 10.45 9.34
C HIS A 306 -23.65 9.80 8.86
N ALA A 307 -23.52 8.63 8.23
CA ALA A 307 -24.60 7.91 7.57
C ALA A 307 -24.58 6.41 7.91
N ALA A 308 -25.75 5.78 7.97
CA ALA A 308 -25.90 4.33 8.18
C ALA A 308 -27.27 3.84 7.68
N VAL A 309 -27.37 2.51 7.49
CA VAL A 309 -28.67 1.84 7.40
C VAL A 309 -29.17 1.58 8.82
N ASP A 310 -30.42 1.97 9.10
CA ASP A 310 -31.09 1.75 10.39
C ASP A 310 -32.36 0.92 10.16
N LEU A 311 -32.86 0.29 11.23
CA LEU A 311 -34.05 -0.57 11.16
C LEU A 311 -35.10 -0.06 12.14
N ALA A 312 -36.34 0.11 11.67
CA ALA A 312 -37.49 0.33 12.53
C ALA A 312 -38.15 -1.02 12.85
N PHE A 313 -38.52 -1.24 14.11
CA PHE A 313 -39.19 -2.46 14.55
C PHE A 313 -40.68 -2.23 14.79
N THR A 314 -41.48 -3.28 14.68
CA THR A 314 -42.95 -3.25 14.88
C THR A 314 -43.39 -2.81 16.27
N ASP A 315 -42.48 -2.83 17.26
CA ASP A 315 -42.72 -2.32 18.62
C ASP A 315 -42.39 -0.83 18.81
N GLY A 316 -42.00 -0.14 17.73
CA GLY A 316 -41.67 1.28 17.72
C GLY A 316 -40.24 1.63 18.12
N THR A 317 -39.37 0.63 18.35
CA THR A 317 -37.93 0.86 18.60
C THR A 317 -37.12 0.91 17.31
N TYR A 318 -35.88 1.40 17.39
CA TYR A 318 -34.94 1.50 16.26
C TYR A 318 -33.61 0.83 16.59
N LEU A 319 -32.96 0.20 15.60
CA LEU A 319 -31.69 -0.51 15.82
C LEU A 319 -30.60 0.41 16.41
N SER A 320 -30.54 1.66 15.94
CA SER A 320 -29.63 2.69 16.46
C SER A 320 -29.80 3.00 17.96
N ASP A 321 -30.98 2.73 18.54
CA ASP A 321 -31.27 2.91 19.97
C ASP A 321 -31.00 1.65 20.81
N LEU A 322 -30.74 0.50 20.17
CA LEU A 322 -30.54 -0.80 20.85
C LEU A 322 -29.07 -1.12 21.17
N GLY A 323 -28.13 -0.26 20.78
CA GLY A 323 -26.70 -0.45 21.05
C GLY A 323 -26.03 -1.50 20.17
N ALA A 324 -26.52 -1.70 18.94
CA ALA A 324 -25.85 -2.54 17.94
C ALA A 324 -24.45 -1.98 17.60
N THR A 325 -23.52 -2.88 17.32
CA THR A 325 -22.19 -2.54 16.79
C THR A 325 -21.96 -3.20 15.45
N ASP A 326 -21.14 -2.58 14.62
CA ASP A 326 -20.63 -3.18 13.39
C ASP A 326 -19.59 -4.28 13.68
N GLN A 327 -19.06 -4.89 12.61
CA GLN A 327 -18.11 -5.99 12.68
C GLN A 327 -16.75 -5.60 13.29
N HIS A 328 -16.45 -4.31 13.36
CA HIS A 328 -15.22 -3.76 13.95
C HIS A 328 -15.44 -3.28 15.40
N GLY A 329 -16.68 -3.37 15.91
CA GLY A 329 -17.04 -3.01 17.28
C GLY A 329 -17.43 -1.54 17.47
N PHE A 330 -17.64 -0.79 16.39
CA PHE A 330 -18.12 0.59 16.47
C PHE A 330 -19.65 0.65 16.51
N PRO A 331 -20.26 1.65 17.18
CA PRO A 331 -21.72 1.76 17.21
C PRO A 331 -22.33 1.88 15.81
N LEU A 332 -23.33 1.03 15.51
CA LEU A 332 -24.05 1.03 14.24
C LEU A 332 -25.18 2.07 14.27
N SER A 333 -24.77 3.34 14.19
CA SER A 333 -25.65 4.50 14.03
C SER A 333 -24.94 5.53 13.17
N PRO A 334 -25.66 6.45 12.49
CA PRO A 334 -24.99 7.44 11.63
C PRO A 334 -23.94 8.27 12.38
N ARG A 335 -24.26 8.70 13.61
CA ARG A 335 -23.32 9.40 14.49
C ARG A 335 -22.15 8.52 14.95
N GLY A 336 -22.41 7.24 15.24
CA GLY A 336 -21.39 6.28 15.65
C GLY A 336 -20.36 6.01 14.55
N GLN A 337 -20.84 5.80 13.32
CA GLN A 337 -20.01 5.58 12.14
C GLN A 337 -19.17 6.82 11.80
N GLY A 338 -19.77 8.02 11.84
CA GLY A 338 -19.04 9.27 11.65
C GLY A 338 -17.96 9.51 12.71
N ALA A 339 -18.26 9.23 13.99
CA ALA A 339 -17.30 9.37 15.09
C ALA A 339 -16.16 8.33 15.03
N ALA A 340 -16.45 7.13 14.53
CA ALA A 340 -15.46 6.05 14.40
C ALA A 340 -14.40 6.33 13.32
N LYS A 341 -14.70 7.21 12.34
CA LYS A 341 -13.81 7.49 11.19
C LYS A 341 -13.39 6.22 10.45
N VAL A 342 -14.29 5.23 10.39
CA VAL A 342 -14.05 3.94 9.73
C VAL A 342 -14.52 3.95 8.27
N LEU A 343 -15.52 4.77 7.93
CA LEU A 343 -15.99 4.94 6.57
C LEU A 343 -15.07 5.90 5.80
N TYR A 344 -14.56 5.44 4.66
CA TYR A 344 -13.70 6.18 3.75
C TYR A 344 -14.54 6.88 2.71
N VAL A 345 -14.22 8.15 2.48
CA VAL A 345 -14.88 8.96 1.46
C VAL A 345 -14.42 8.58 0.07
N ASN A 346 -15.32 8.78 -0.89
CA ASN A 346 -15.11 8.50 -2.30
C ASN A 346 -14.75 7.04 -2.60
N GLN A 347 -15.07 6.12 -1.68
CA GLN A 347 -14.82 4.69 -1.82
C GLN A 347 -16.00 3.90 -1.28
N TRP A 348 -16.20 2.68 -1.80
CA TRP A 348 -17.14 1.74 -1.22
C TRP A 348 -16.60 1.20 0.11
N ASN A 349 -17.47 1.07 1.10
CA ASN A 349 -17.18 0.51 2.41
C ASN A 349 -18.15 -0.63 2.69
N HIS A 350 -17.68 -1.68 3.36
CA HIS A 350 -18.53 -2.77 3.82
C HIS A 350 -18.91 -2.58 5.29
N VAL A 351 -20.21 -2.62 5.58
CA VAL A 351 -20.71 -2.60 6.96
C VAL A 351 -21.56 -3.84 7.18
N ALA A 352 -21.29 -4.55 8.28
CA ALA A 352 -22.06 -5.69 8.71
C ALA A 352 -22.26 -5.68 10.23
N ALA A 353 -23.42 -6.08 10.70
CA ALA A 353 -23.72 -6.18 12.12
C ALA A 353 -24.55 -7.43 12.42
N ARG A 354 -24.11 -8.22 13.39
CA ARG A 354 -24.98 -9.24 14.02
C ARG A 354 -25.94 -8.52 14.95
N ILE A 355 -27.19 -8.40 14.54
CA ILE A 355 -28.21 -7.63 15.26
C ILE A 355 -28.98 -8.48 16.27
N GLY A 356 -28.96 -9.80 16.13
CA GLY A 356 -29.61 -10.73 17.05
C GLY A 356 -29.31 -10.51 18.55
N PRO A 357 -28.06 -10.24 18.97
CA PRO A 357 -27.73 -9.98 20.38
C PRO A 357 -28.51 -8.84 21.03
N VAL A 358 -28.98 -7.85 20.24
CA VAL A 358 -29.71 -6.68 20.75
C VAL A 358 -31.18 -6.64 20.31
N ALA A 359 -31.56 -7.41 19.29
CA ALA A 359 -32.87 -7.32 18.65
C ALA A 359 -33.60 -8.67 18.46
N ALA A 360 -33.07 -9.80 18.93
CA ALA A 360 -33.75 -11.09 18.80
C ALA A 360 -35.18 -11.09 19.39
N GLY A 361 -36.13 -11.63 18.64
CA GLY A 361 -37.56 -11.65 18.99
C GLY A 361 -38.34 -10.42 18.52
N LYS A 362 -37.67 -9.39 17.97
CA LYS A 362 -38.31 -8.29 17.26
C LYS A 362 -38.56 -8.64 15.80
N THR A 363 -39.40 -7.87 15.15
CA THR A 363 -39.67 -7.93 13.71
C THR A 363 -39.31 -6.59 13.10
N VAL A 364 -38.43 -6.60 12.08
CA VAL A 364 -38.13 -5.41 11.28
C VAL A 364 -39.35 -5.09 10.45
N ASP A 365 -39.81 -3.85 10.58
CA ASP A 365 -40.99 -3.26 9.94
C ASP A 365 -40.57 -2.40 8.74
N ARG A 366 -39.46 -1.65 8.90
CA ARG A 366 -38.90 -0.82 7.82
C ARG A 366 -37.39 -0.81 7.83
N ILE A 367 -36.81 -0.73 6.64
CA ILE A 367 -35.39 -0.44 6.43
C ILE A 367 -35.24 1.06 6.11
N LEU A 368 -34.34 1.72 6.82
CA LEU A 368 -34.10 3.16 6.75
C LEU A 368 -32.70 3.47 6.25
N VAL A 369 -32.54 4.60 5.55
CA VAL A 369 -31.23 5.24 5.34
C VAL A 369 -31.21 6.54 6.13
N ALA A 370 -30.16 6.74 6.92
CA ALA A 370 -30.13 7.80 7.92
C ALA A 370 -28.85 8.63 7.88
N TYR A 371 -29.00 9.93 8.15
CA TYR A 371 -27.94 10.90 8.41
C TYR A 371 -28.14 11.51 9.81
N ASP A 372 -27.08 11.62 10.60
CA ASP A 372 -27.10 12.31 11.91
C ASP A 372 -25.69 12.81 12.26
N ALA A 373 -25.48 14.11 12.09
CA ALA A 373 -24.19 14.76 12.36
C ALA A 373 -24.30 15.76 13.52
N PRO A 374 -23.26 15.86 14.37
CA PRO A 374 -23.27 16.77 15.52
C PRO A 374 -23.02 18.24 15.15
N LYS A 375 -22.58 18.52 13.93
CA LYS A 375 -22.19 19.85 13.44
C LYS A 375 -22.66 20.07 12.01
N GLY A 376 -23.00 21.32 11.72
CA GLY A 376 -23.27 21.86 10.38
C GLY A 376 -22.99 23.37 10.35
N PRO A 377 -23.43 24.10 9.32
CA PRO A 377 -24.09 23.60 8.13
C PRO A 377 -23.14 22.80 7.24
N ALA A 378 -23.66 21.81 6.51
CA ALA A 378 -22.88 20.98 5.60
C ALA A 378 -23.74 20.49 4.44
N ARG A 379 -23.10 20.10 3.33
CA ARG A 379 -23.77 19.30 2.29
C ARG A 379 -23.26 17.87 2.41
N PHE A 380 -24.12 16.92 2.11
CA PHE A 380 -23.73 15.51 2.15
C PHE A 380 -24.42 14.75 1.03
N ARG A 381 -23.72 13.77 0.47
CA ARG A 381 -24.22 12.81 -0.49
C ARG A 381 -23.47 11.50 -0.33
N GLY A 382 -24.12 10.39 -0.62
CA GLY A 382 -23.48 9.11 -0.81
C GLY A 382 -24.44 8.09 -1.40
N TRP A 383 -24.00 6.85 -1.49
CA TRP A 383 -24.79 5.74 -2.03
C TRP A 383 -24.77 4.55 -1.07
N VAL A 384 -25.86 3.78 -1.06
CA VAL A 384 -26.00 2.51 -0.36
C VAL A 384 -26.35 1.42 -1.37
N ASP A 385 -25.74 0.26 -1.24
CA ASP A 385 -25.99 -0.90 -2.11
C ASP A 385 -25.93 -2.22 -1.31
N ASP A 386 -26.37 -3.32 -1.91
CA ASP A 386 -26.37 -4.68 -1.37
C ASP A 386 -26.95 -4.80 0.06
N VAL A 387 -28.11 -4.19 0.31
CA VAL A 387 -28.74 -4.23 1.64
C VAL A 387 -29.33 -5.61 1.87
N THR A 388 -28.88 -6.28 2.92
CA THR A 388 -29.27 -7.65 3.26
C THR A 388 -29.63 -7.79 4.74
N LEU A 389 -30.72 -8.51 5.01
CA LEU A 389 -31.10 -9.03 6.33
C LEU A 389 -31.25 -10.53 6.18
N GLU A 390 -30.42 -11.31 6.84
CA GLU A 390 -30.46 -12.77 6.70
C GLU A 390 -29.95 -13.50 7.95
N PRO A 391 -30.37 -14.74 8.21
CA PRO A 391 -29.72 -15.60 9.20
C PRO A 391 -28.28 -15.90 8.78
N ALA A 392 -27.30 -15.35 9.50
CA ALA A 392 -25.89 -15.66 9.32
C ALA A 392 -25.40 -16.46 10.53
N ALA A 393 -25.28 -17.78 10.38
CA ALA A 393 -24.67 -18.61 11.43
C ALA A 393 -23.25 -18.09 11.78
N PRO A 394 -22.79 -18.24 13.03
CA PRO A 394 -21.38 -18.03 13.35
C PRO A 394 -20.50 -18.87 12.42
N GLU A 395 -19.52 -18.24 11.77
CA GLU A 395 -18.56 -18.98 10.96
C GLU A 395 -17.75 -19.91 11.86
N PRO A 396 -17.64 -21.22 11.53
CA PRO A 396 -16.71 -22.08 12.24
C PRO A 396 -15.28 -21.57 12.01
N PRO A 397 -14.37 -21.78 12.98
CA PRO A 397 -12.95 -21.52 12.75
C PRO A 397 -12.47 -22.26 11.48
N ARG A 398 -11.63 -21.59 10.70
CA ARG A 398 -11.03 -22.21 9.51
C ARG A 398 -10.17 -23.40 9.93
N ALA A 399 -10.13 -24.43 9.08
CA ALA A 399 -9.39 -25.66 9.36
C ALA A 399 -7.87 -25.43 9.35
N HIS A 400 -7.41 -24.49 8.53
CA HIS A 400 -6.01 -24.11 8.39
C HIS A 400 -5.85 -22.60 8.58
N LEU A 401 -4.73 -22.16 9.16
CA LEU A 401 -4.46 -20.73 9.37
C LEU A 401 -4.31 -19.99 8.03
N SER A 402 -3.76 -20.66 7.02
CA SER A 402 -3.65 -20.12 5.67
C SER A 402 -4.98 -19.90 4.95
N ASP A 403 -6.09 -20.41 5.47
CA ASP A 403 -7.43 -20.15 4.91
C ASP A 403 -8.03 -18.82 5.42
N TYR A 404 -7.42 -18.19 6.43
CA TYR A 404 -7.74 -16.80 6.83
C TYR A 404 -7.00 -15.77 5.97
N ALA A 405 -5.90 -16.14 5.32
CA ALA A 405 -5.13 -15.23 4.49
C ALA A 405 -5.84 -15.04 3.14
N VAL A 406 -6.17 -13.78 2.81
CA VAL A 406 -6.88 -13.43 1.57
C VAL A 406 -5.96 -12.62 0.66
N THR A 407 -5.74 -13.10 -0.56
CA THR A 407 -4.74 -12.49 -1.46
C THR A 407 -5.29 -11.29 -2.24
N THR A 408 -6.61 -11.09 -2.29
CA THR A 408 -7.25 -9.87 -2.81
C THR A 408 -7.19 -8.69 -1.82
N ARG A 409 -6.70 -8.89 -0.59
CA ARG A 409 -6.51 -7.79 0.35
C ARG A 409 -5.49 -6.78 -0.21
N GLY A 410 -5.96 -5.55 -0.44
CA GLY A 410 -5.23 -4.39 -0.96
C GLY A 410 -5.33 -4.19 -2.47
N THR A 411 -6.14 -4.97 -3.18
CA THR A 411 -6.30 -4.87 -4.64
C THR A 411 -7.38 -3.88 -5.07
N HIS A 412 -8.19 -3.37 -4.14
CA HIS A 412 -9.18 -2.33 -4.39
C HIS A 412 -8.50 -0.94 -4.34
N SER A 413 -7.51 -0.78 -5.23
CA SER A 413 -6.56 0.34 -5.28
C SER A 413 -6.38 0.84 -6.72
N SER A 414 -5.79 2.02 -6.88
CA SER A 414 -5.33 2.54 -8.17
C SER A 414 -4.14 3.50 -7.97
N GLY A 415 -3.57 4.01 -9.06
CA GLY A 415 -2.52 5.03 -8.98
C GLY A 415 -2.96 6.37 -8.38
N GLY A 416 -4.28 6.60 -8.19
CA GLY A 416 -4.80 7.82 -7.55
C GLY A 416 -5.16 7.65 -6.07
N PHE A 417 -5.33 6.41 -5.60
CA PHE A 417 -5.59 6.10 -4.18
C PHE A 417 -5.26 4.64 -3.89
N SER A 418 -4.42 4.40 -2.91
CA SER A 418 -4.02 3.08 -2.46
C SER A 418 -4.82 2.57 -1.27
N ARG A 419 -5.23 1.31 -1.36
CA ARG A 419 -5.69 0.49 -0.23
C ARG A 419 -4.75 -0.68 0.01
N GLY A 420 -3.51 -0.59 -0.47
CA GLY A 420 -2.44 -1.59 -0.37
C GLY A 420 -1.63 -1.72 -1.65
N ASN A 421 -2.19 -1.33 -2.81
CA ASN A 421 -1.60 -1.52 -4.15
C ASN A 421 -1.07 -2.94 -4.39
N ASN A 422 -1.79 -3.91 -3.85
CA ASN A 422 -1.49 -5.32 -3.97
C ASN A 422 -2.11 -5.92 -5.25
N PHE A 423 -1.66 -7.13 -5.59
CA PHE A 423 -2.36 -8.05 -6.50
C PHE A 423 -2.51 -9.45 -5.87
N PRO A 424 -3.43 -10.31 -6.35
CA PRO A 424 -3.66 -11.66 -5.81
C PRO A 424 -2.54 -12.65 -6.16
N ALA A 425 -1.38 -12.53 -5.52
CA ALA A 425 -0.31 -13.49 -5.65
C ALA A 425 -0.69 -14.84 -5.00
N THR A 426 -0.58 -15.93 -5.75
CA THR A 426 -0.60 -17.29 -5.21
C THR A 426 0.82 -17.82 -5.31
N ALA A 427 1.45 -18.11 -4.18
CA ALA A 427 2.88 -18.36 -4.10
C ALA A 427 3.26 -19.24 -2.90
N VAL A 428 4.51 -19.70 -2.86
CA VAL A 428 5.13 -20.21 -1.62
C VAL A 428 5.87 -19.06 -0.91
N PRO A 429 6.18 -19.16 0.40
CA PRO A 429 6.92 -18.11 1.10
C PRO A 429 8.26 -17.79 0.42
N HIS A 430 8.52 -16.51 0.14
CA HIS A 430 9.67 -16.01 -0.63
C HIS A 430 9.86 -16.68 -2.00
N GLY A 431 8.76 -17.13 -2.62
CA GLY A 431 8.80 -17.94 -3.83
C GLY A 431 9.45 -17.23 -5.02
N PHE A 432 10.00 -18.01 -5.95
CA PHE A 432 10.66 -17.50 -7.15
C PHE A 432 9.66 -16.81 -8.09
N ASN A 433 8.52 -17.47 -8.35
CA ASN A 433 7.41 -16.88 -9.09
C ASN A 433 6.22 -16.59 -8.18
N PHE A 434 5.49 -15.53 -8.52
CA PHE A 434 4.09 -15.40 -8.15
C PHE A 434 3.20 -15.88 -9.30
N TRP A 435 2.12 -16.57 -8.97
CA TRP A 435 1.08 -16.96 -9.91
C TRP A 435 -0.18 -16.16 -9.63
N THR A 436 -0.65 -15.36 -10.59
CA THR A 436 -1.71 -14.37 -10.34
C THR A 436 -2.75 -14.35 -11.47
N PRO A 437 -4.04 -14.16 -11.14
CA PRO A 437 -5.01 -13.68 -12.13
C PRO A 437 -4.63 -12.27 -12.58
N VAL A 438 -4.99 -11.92 -13.82
CA VAL A 438 -4.65 -10.64 -14.44
C VAL A 438 -5.90 -10.07 -15.11
N THR A 439 -6.33 -8.88 -14.68
CA THR A 439 -7.45 -8.14 -15.31
C THR A 439 -6.98 -7.28 -16.48
N ASN A 440 -5.72 -6.83 -16.46
CA ASN A 440 -5.11 -6.06 -17.54
C ASN A 440 -3.83 -6.76 -18.04
N ALA A 441 -3.97 -7.63 -19.04
CA ALA A 441 -2.87 -8.41 -19.59
C ALA A 441 -1.84 -7.58 -20.37
N GLY A 442 -2.10 -6.28 -20.58
CA GLY A 442 -1.16 -5.35 -21.20
C GLY A 442 -0.40 -4.45 -20.24
N SER A 443 -0.65 -4.57 -18.94
CA SER A 443 -0.03 -3.74 -17.92
C SER A 443 1.29 -4.36 -17.43
N LEU A 444 2.24 -3.49 -17.11
CA LEU A 444 3.42 -3.81 -16.30
C LEU A 444 3.35 -3.12 -14.94
N SER A 445 2.17 -2.66 -14.50
CA SER A 445 2.02 -1.85 -13.29
C SER A 445 0.76 -2.28 -12.54
N TRP A 446 -0.43 -1.78 -12.86
CA TRP A 446 -1.67 -2.38 -12.33
C TRP A 446 -2.10 -3.59 -13.17
N LEU A 447 -1.65 -4.78 -12.79
CA LEU A 447 -2.03 -6.04 -13.46
C LEU A 447 -3.40 -6.58 -13.03
N TYR A 448 -3.90 -6.18 -11.85
CA TYR A 448 -5.21 -6.56 -11.32
C TYR A 448 -5.94 -5.32 -10.75
N ASP A 449 -7.19 -5.14 -11.13
CA ASP A 449 -8.11 -4.15 -10.57
C ASP A 449 -9.31 -4.89 -9.94
N TYR A 450 -9.62 -4.62 -8.67
CA TYR A 450 -10.75 -5.27 -8.01
C TYR A 450 -12.11 -4.91 -8.65
N ALA A 451 -12.38 -3.61 -8.85
CA ALA A 451 -13.66 -3.14 -9.40
C ALA A 451 -13.56 -1.99 -10.41
N ARG A 452 -12.49 -1.19 -10.37
CA ARG A 452 -12.34 0.02 -11.20
C ARG A 452 -12.52 -0.21 -12.69
N ALA A 453 -11.96 -1.31 -13.19
CA ALA A 453 -11.95 -1.67 -14.61
C ALA A 453 -13.07 -2.66 -15.00
N ASN A 454 -14.13 -2.79 -14.19
CA ASN A 454 -15.25 -3.67 -14.47
C ASN A 454 -15.91 -3.36 -15.82
N ASN A 455 -16.51 -4.39 -16.44
CA ASN A 455 -17.18 -4.28 -17.73
C ASN A 455 -18.51 -3.48 -17.66
N ALA A 456 -19.28 -3.45 -18.74
CA ALA A 456 -20.55 -2.70 -18.80
C ALA A 456 -21.63 -3.19 -17.83
N ASP A 457 -21.57 -4.45 -17.40
CA ASP A 457 -22.48 -5.06 -16.43
C ASP A 457 -21.93 -4.96 -14.99
N ASN A 458 -20.89 -4.14 -14.78
CA ASN A 458 -20.15 -3.99 -13.53
C ASN A 458 -19.53 -5.31 -13.02
N LEU A 459 -19.10 -6.18 -13.92
CA LEU A 459 -18.39 -7.41 -13.56
C LEU A 459 -16.87 -7.25 -13.80
N PRO A 460 -16.02 -7.72 -12.89
CA PRO A 460 -14.59 -7.85 -13.16
C PRO A 460 -14.36 -8.87 -14.28
N THR A 461 -13.27 -8.70 -15.03
CA THR A 461 -12.91 -9.59 -16.13
C THR A 461 -11.45 -10.01 -16.02
N LEU A 462 -11.16 -11.30 -16.18
CA LEU A 462 -9.79 -11.78 -16.29
C LEU A 462 -9.40 -11.93 -17.76
N GLN A 463 -8.21 -11.42 -18.09
CA GLN A 463 -7.61 -11.51 -19.42
C GLN A 463 -6.49 -12.55 -19.50
N ALA A 464 -5.90 -12.92 -18.37
CA ALA A 464 -4.87 -13.95 -18.28
C ALA A 464 -4.70 -14.49 -16.85
N PHE A 465 -4.02 -15.63 -16.77
CA PHE A 465 -3.24 -16.08 -15.62
C PHE A 465 -1.76 -15.90 -15.98
N SER A 466 -0.95 -15.39 -15.04
CA SER A 466 0.46 -15.07 -15.32
C SER A 466 1.41 -15.55 -14.22
N ALA A 467 2.62 -15.92 -14.64
CA ALA A 467 3.78 -15.79 -13.78
C ALA A 467 4.15 -14.30 -13.67
N SER A 468 4.45 -13.82 -12.46
CA SER A 468 4.77 -12.43 -12.15
C SER A 468 5.90 -12.36 -11.12
N HIS A 469 6.64 -11.25 -11.17
CA HIS A 469 7.69 -10.91 -10.21
C HIS A 469 7.53 -9.47 -9.69
N GLU A 470 6.35 -8.87 -9.86
CA GLU A 470 6.07 -7.49 -9.48
C GLU A 470 6.18 -7.30 -7.96
N PRO A 471 7.02 -6.37 -7.47
CA PRO A 471 7.09 -6.03 -6.05
C PRO A 471 6.15 -4.87 -5.67
N SER A 472 5.82 -4.01 -6.61
CA SER A 472 4.84 -2.93 -6.49
C SER A 472 4.47 -2.44 -7.90
N PRO A 473 3.29 -1.85 -8.10
CA PRO A 473 2.91 -1.31 -9.41
C PRO A 473 3.85 -0.17 -9.86
N TRP A 474 4.52 0.52 -8.93
CA TRP A 474 5.48 1.59 -9.22
C TRP A 474 6.81 1.07 -9.79
N MET A 475 7.26 -0.08 -9.28
CA MET A 475 8.41 -0.81 -9.83
C MET A 475 8.09 -1.46 -11.17
N GLY A 476 6.86 -1.96 -11.25
CA GLY A 476 6.33 -2.71 -12.37
C GLY A 476 6.88 -4.13 -12.51
N ASP A 477 6.21 -4.90 -13.36
CA ASP A 477 6.48 -6.33 -13.54
C ASP A 477 7.63 -6.62 -14.52
N ARG A 478 8.14 -7.85 -14.45
CA ARG A 478 9.19 -8.39 -15.30
C ARG A 478 9.05 -9.89 -15.46
N GLN A 479 9.66 -10.40 -16.53
CA GLN A 479 9.87 -11.83 -16.74
C GLN A 479 8.54 -12.58 -16.62
N THR A 480 7.53 -12.12 -17.35
CA THR A 480 6.14 -12.61 -17.26
C THR A 480 5.82 -13.62 -18.36
N PHE A 481 4.94 -14.57 -18.08
CA PHE A 481 4.35 -15.44 -19.12
C PHE A 481 2.86 -15.63 -18.85
N GLN A 482 2.04 -15.41 -19.88
CA GLN A 482 0.58 -15.37 -19.75
C GLN A 482 -0.10 -16.50 -20.50
N LEU A 483 -1.19 -17.00 -19.92
CA LEU A 483 -2.10 -17.94 -20.56
C LEU A 483 -3.55 -17.66 -20.18
N MET A 484 -4.51 -18.15 -20.96
CA MET A 484 -5.94 -18.04 -20.65
C MET A 484 -6.71 -19.25 -21.21
N PRO A 485 -7.59 -19.93 -20.44
CA PRO A 485 -8.46 -20.95 -20.98
C PRO A 485 -9.61 -20.33 -21.80
N SER A 486 -10.13 -21.06 -22.79
CA SER A 486 -11.25 -20.64 -23.62
C SER A 486 -12.16 -21.80 -24.01
N ALA A 487 -13.46 -21.54 -23.89
CA ALA A 487 -14.54 -22.42 -24.37
C ALA A 487 -15.14 -21.93 -25.70
N ALA A 488 -14.41 -21.10 -26.47
CA ALA A 488 -14.87 -20.64 -27.77
C ALA A 488 -14.90 -21.78 -28.79
N SER A 489 -15.97 -21.84 -29.58
CA SER A 489 -16.09 -22.79 -30.69
C SER A 489 -15.15 -22.40 -31.83
N GLY A 490 -14.39 -23.37 -32.36
CA GLY A 490 -13.48 -23.14 -33.49
C GLY A 490 -12.13 -22.54 -33.06
N THR A 491 -11.59 -21.61 -33.86
CA THR A 491 -10.30 -20.94 -33.56
C THR A 491 -10.52 -19.81 -32.54
N PRO A 492 -9.93 -19.90 -31.33
CA PRO A 492 -10.10 -18.86 -30.33
C PRO A 492 -9.33 -17.57 -30.71
N ASP A 493 -9.94 -16.41 -30.43
CA ASP A 493 -9.28 -15.11 -30.61
C ASP A 493 -8.28 -14.86 -29.46
N THR A 494 -7.04 -14.56 -29.82
CA THR A 494 -5.96 -14.25 -28.87
C THR A 494 -5.95 -12.79 -28.43
N GLY A 495 -6.84 -11.94 -28.94
CA GLY A 495 -7.00 -10.56 -28.49
C GLY A 495 -7.42 -10.49 -27.02
N ARG A 496 -6.74 -9.63 -26.23
CA ARG A 496 -6.94 -9.49 -24.78
C ARG A 496 -8.39 -9.21 -24.39
N ALA A 497 -9.06 -8.32 -25.11
CA ALA A 497 -10.48 -8.01 -24.90
C ALA A 497 -11.40 -9.17 -25.34
N ALA A 498 -11.09 -9.83 -26.45
CA ALA A 498 -11.92 -10.92 -27.00
C ALA A 498 -11.90 -12.18 -26.13
N ARG A 499 -10.78 -12.46 -25.45
CA ARG A 499 -10.62 -13.62 -24.55
C ARG A 499 -10.99 -13.34 -23.09
N ALA A 500 -11.33 -12.09 -22.74
CA ALA A 500 -11.62 -11.71 -21.37
C ALA A 500 -12.87 -12.45 -20.87
N LEU A 501 -12.79 -13.05 -19.68
CA LEU A 501 -13.92 -13.76 -19.09
C LEU A 501 -14.44 -13.03 -17.85
N PRO A 502 -15.74 -12.63 -17.83
CA PRO A 502 -16.35 -12.02 -16.66
C PRO A 502 -16.58 -13.04 -15.54
N PHE A 503 -16.45 -12.59 -14.30
CA PHE A 503 -16.73 -13.38 -13.11
C PHE A 503 -17.31 -12.50 -12.00
N ARG A 504 -17.65 -13.13 -10.88
CA ARG A 504 -18.10 -12.48 -9.65
C ARG A 504 -17.20 -12.92 -8.50
N HIS A 505 -16.86 -12.02 -7.58
CA HIS A 505 -15.97 -12.34 -6.46
C HIS A 505 -16.54 -13.42 -5.53
N GLU A 506 -17.86 -13.59 -5.46
CA GLU A 506 -18.51 -14.69 -4.73
C GLU A 506 -18.16 -16.07 -5.32
N ASN A 507 -17.75 -16.11 -6.59
CA ASN A 507 -17.28 -17.29 -7.32
C ASN A 507 -15.74 -17.34 -7.43
N GLU A 508 -15.03 -16.46 -6.72
CA GLU A 508 -13.58 -16.40 -6.63
C GLU A 508 -13.11 -16.91 -5.26
N THR A 509 -12.01 -17.65 -5.24
CA THR A 509 -11.30 -18.04 -4.02
C THR A 509 -9.84 -17.70 -4.22
N ALA A 510 -9.34 -16.76 -3.43
CA ALA A 510 -8.01 -16.18 -3.58
C ALA A 510 -7.19 -16.36 -2.29
N LEU A 511 -6.43 -17.46 -2.23
CA LEU A 511 -5.65 -17.89 -1.06
C LEU A 511 -4.15 -18.00 -1.42
N PRO A 512 -3.22 -17.91 -0.46
CA PRO A 512 -1.79 -17.99 -0.73
C PRO A 512 -1.37 -19.25 -1.48
N HIS A 513 -2.03 -20.36 -1.21
CA HIS A 513 -1.71 -21.69 -1.72
C HIS A 513 -2.65 -22.18 -2.83
N TYR A 514 -3.69 -21.42 -3.16
CA TYR A 514 -4.70 -21.80 -4.16
C TYR A 514 -5.46 -20.57 -4.65
N TYR A 515 -5.57 -20.45 -5.97
CA TYR A 515 -6.54 -19.57 -6.59
C TYR A 515 -7.53 -20.38 -7.41
N GLY A 516 -8.81 -20.00 -7.37
CA GLY A 516 -9.81 -20.56 -8.26
C GLY A 516 -10.93 -19.58 -8.54
N VAL A 517 -11.44 -19.61 -9.77
CA VAL A 517 -12.55 -18.77 -10.21
C VAL A 517 -13.48 -19.55 -11.13
N ARG A 518 -14.78 -19.31 -10.99
CA ARG A 518 -15.80 -19.72 -11.96
C ARG A 518 -16.32 -18.49 -12.69
N PHE A 519 -16.22 -18.52 -14.02
CA PHE A 519 -16.67 -17.45 -14.89
C PHE A 519 -18.17 -17.57 -15.21
N GLU A 520 -18.78 -16.47 -15.66
CA GLU A 520 -20.21 -16.44 -15.99
C GLU A 520 -20.60 -17.41 -17.13
N ASN A 521 -19.64 -17.78 -17.99
CA ASN A 521 -19.87 -18.79 -19.03
C ASN A 521 -19.78 -20.25 -18.52
N GLY A 522 -19.59 -20.46 -17.22
CA GLY A 522 -19.50 -21.77 -16.58
C GLY A 522 -18.10 -22.39 -16.52
N LEU A 523 -17.12 -21.84 -17.26
CA LEU A 523 -15.72 -22.27 -17.21
C LEU A 523 -15.16 -22.07 -15.80
N LYS A 524 -14.41 -23.04 -15.31
CA LYS A 524 -13.68 -22.94 -14.04
C LYS A 524 -12.18 -23.01 -14.29
N ALA A 525 -11.41 -22.11 -13.69
CA ALA A 525 -9.96 -22.11 -13.71
C ALA A 525 -9.41 -22.15 -12.28
N GLU A 526 -8.37 -22.94 -12.06
CA GLU A 526 -7.74 -23.15 -10.77
C GLU A 526 -6.21 -23.18 -10.93
N MET A 527 -5.47 -22.68 -9.93
CA MET A 527 -4.01 -22.79 -9.89
C MET A 527 -3.47 -23.00 -8.47
N THR A 528 -2.37 -23.75 -8.38
CA THR A 528 -1.63 -23.97 -7.14
C THR A 528 -0.12 -23.90 -7.39
N PRO A 529 0.66 -23.28 -6.48
CA PRO A 529 2.06 -22.95 -6.72
C PRO A 529 3.00 -24.01 -6.13
N ALA A 530 4.18 -24.11 -6.73
CA ALA A 530 5.44 -24.48 -6.11
C ALA A 530 6.38 -23.25 -6.15
N ASP A 531 7.70 -23.43 -6.04
CA ASP A 531 8.65 -22.30 -6.01
C ASP A 531 8.88 -21.77 -7.43
N HIS A 532 9.34 -22.64 -8.34
CA HIS A 532 9.61 -22.33 -9.74
C HIS A 532 8.48 -22.79 -10.69
N ALA A 533 7.48 -23.49 -10.15
CA ALA A 533 6.45 -24.17 -10.93
C ALA A 533 5.04 -23.93 -10.40
N ALA A 534 4.03 -24.31 -11.18
CA ALA A 534 2.63 -24.39 -10.77
C ALA A 534 1.89 -25.50 -11.52
N VAL A 535 0.74 -25.88 -10.98
CA VAL A 535 -0.28 -26.66 -11.69
C VAL A 535 -1.48 -25.76 -11.92
N LEU A 536 -1.92 -25.67 -13.17
CA LEU A 536 -3.17 -25.03 -13.56
C LEU A 536 -4.17 -26.10 -14.02
N ARG A 537 -5.43 -25.96 -13.63
CA ARG A 537 -6.52 -26.88 -13.95
C ARG A 537 -7.71 -26.11 -14.48
N PHE A 538 -8.21 -26.49 -15.66
CA PHE A 538 -9.34 -25.86 -16.33
C PHE A 538 -10.46 -26.87 -16.53
N THR A 539 -11.67 -26.56 -16.05
CA THR A 539 -12.87 -27.38 -16.27
C THR A 539 -13.83 -26.64 -17.18
N TYR A 540 -14.14 -27.23 -18.33
CA TYR A 540 -14.91 -26.60 -19.40
C TYR A 540 -16.41 -26.94 -19.30
N PRO A 541 -17.30 -26.00 -19.67
CA PRO A 541 -18.75 -26.21 -19.65
C PRO A 541 -19.23 -27.14 -20.77
N GLY A 542 -18.43 -27.31 -21.83
CA GLY A 542 -18.71 -28.12 -23.01
C GLY A 542 -17.46 -28.81 -23.54
N ASP A 543 -17.52 -29.25 -24.80
CA ASP A 543 -16.44 -30.03 -25.43
C ASP A 543 -15.38 -29.13 -26.11
N ASP A 544 -15.68 -27.83 -26.27
CA ASP A 544 -14.71 -26.83 -26.72
C ASP A 544 -13.75 -26.49 -25.56
N ALA A 545 -12.51 -26.98 -25.67
CA ALA A 545 -11.48 -26.82 -24.65
C ALA A 545 -10.16 -26.35 -25.27
N SER A 546 -9.83 -25.06 -25.09
CA SER A 546 -8.58 -24.47 -25.59
C SER A 546 -7.83 -23.70 -24.50
N VAL A 547 -6.50 -23.64 -24.63
CA VAL A 547 -5.64 -22.75 -23.82
C VAL A 547 -4.88 -21.83 -24.77
N LEU A 548 -4.98 -20.54 -24.52
CA LEU A 548 -4.32 -19.46 -25.25
C LEU A 548 -3.06 -19.03 -24.52
N PHE A 549 -2.08 -18.56 -25.27
CA PHE A 549 -0.80 -18.04 -24.77
C PHE A 549 -0.56 -16.63 -25.28
N ASP A 550 -0.02 -15.77 -24.41
CA ASP A 550 0.28 -14.38 -24.72
C ASP A 550 1.51 -13.88 -23.95
N ASN A 551 1.96 -12.68 -24.30
CA ASN A 551 3.01 -11.95 -23.60
C ASN A 551 2.64 -10.45 -23.48
N VAL A 552 3.06 -9.80 -22.39
CA VAL A 552 2.66 -8.41 -22.09
C VAL A 552 3.12 -7.42 -23.17
N THR A 553 4.36 -7.52 -23.65
CA THR A 553 4.97 -6.53 -24.56
C THR A 553 5.30 -7.09 -25.94
N ASP A 554 4.79 -8.28 -26.27
CA ASP A 554 5.13 -9.04 -27.47
C ASP A 554 6.65 -9.30 -27.64
N GLN A 555 7.42 -9.28 -26.54
CA GLN A 555 8.87 -9.55 -26.50
C GLN A 555 9.11 -10.96 -25.90
N ALA A 556 8.86 -11.99 -26.70
CA ALA A 556 8.93 -13.39 -26.26
C ALA A 556 9.25 -14.32 -27.44
N GLY A 557 9.40 -15.60 -27.15
CA GLY A 557 9.38 -16.68 -28.14
C GLY A 557 8.50 -17.83 -27.64
N LEU A 558 7.66 -18.37 -28.50
CA LEU A 558 6.73 -19.47 -28.18
C LEU A 558 6.96 -20.65 -29.12
N THR A 559 7.05 -21.85 -28.55
CA THR A 559 7.10 -23.12 -29.28
C THR A 559 6.07 -24.07 -28.68
N LEU A 560 5.16 -24.52 -29.54
CA LEU A 560 4.12 -25.50 -29.21
C LEU A 560 4.46 -26.82 -29.89
N ASP A 561 4.46 -27.92 -29.13
CA ASP A 561 4.59 -29.28 -29.65
C ASP A 561 3.30 -30.06 -29.34
N PRO A 562 2.33 -30.08 -30.28
CA PRO A 562 1.07 -30.80 -30.12
C PRO A 562 1.26 -32.31 -29.89
N ALA A 563 2.27 -32.93 -30.50
CA ALA A 563 2.48 -34.37 -30.40
C ALA A 563 2.98 -34.77 -29.00
N ALA A 564 3.81 -33.95 -28.40
CA ALA A 564 4.28 -34.13 -27.03
C ALA A 564 3.33 -33.52 -25.97
N GLY A 565 2.34 -32.70 -26.38
CA GLY A 565 1.49 -31.95 -25.47
C GLY A 565 2.28 -30.92 -24.65
N THR A 566 3.31 -30.30 -25.24
CA THR A 566 4.21 -29.39 -24.52
C THR A 566 4.22 -27.96 -25.07
N VAL A 567 4.48 -27.02 -24.17
CA VAL A 567 4.70 -25.60 -24.46
C VAL A 567 6.05 -25.19 -23.91
N THR A 568 6.88 -24.53 -24.72
CA THR A 568 8.19 -24.03 -24.31
C THR A 568 8.45 -22.66 -24.90
N GLY A 569 9.35 -21.90 -24.29
CA GLY A 569 9.71 -20.60 -24.83
C GLY A 569 10.43 -19.71 -23.84
N TYR A 570 10.38 -18.42 -24.12
CA TYR A 570 11.00 -17.41 -23.29
C TYR A 570 10.25 -16.08 -23.30
N SER A 571 10.52 -15.22 -22.32
CA SER A 571 10.05 -13.83 -22.26
C SER A 571 11.17 -12.86 -21.87
N ASP A 572 11.21 -11.73 -22.58
CA ASP A 572 12.10 -10.59 -22.33
C ASP A 572 11.36 -9.39 -21.70
N VAL A 573 10.14 -9.61 -21.21
CA VAL A 573 9.34 -8.56 -20.55
C VAL A 573 10.09 -8.00 -19.35
N LYS A 574 10.16 -6.68 -19.24
CA LYS A 574 10.73 -5.97 -18.11
C LYS A 574 10.27 -4.52 -18.07
N SER A 575 9.97 -4.02 -16.87
CA SER A 575 9.69 -2.60 -16.64
C SER A 575 10.96 -1.75 -16.82
N GLY A 576 10.81 -0.42 -16.84
CA GLY A 576 11.95 0.51 -16.91
C GLY A 576 12.89 0.44 -15.70
N LEU A 577 12.40 -0.06 -14.56
CA LEU A 577 13.14 -0.18 -13.31
C LEU A 577 13.67 -1.60 -13.06
N SER A 578 13.45 -2.51 -14.01
CA SER A 578 13.87 -3.90 -13.95
C SER A 578 15.37 -4.10 -14.28
N THR A 579 16.24 -3.37 -13.59
CA THR A 579 17.68 -3.33 -13.87
C THR A 579 18.31 -4.71 -13.78
N GLY A 580 19.12 -5.08 -14.77
CA GLY A 580 19.79 -6.40 -14.79
C GLY A 580 18.87 -7.59 -15.09
N ALA A 581 17.57 -7.39 -15.30
CA ALA A 581 16.67 -8.46 -15.72
C ALA A 581 17.04 -8.99 -17.12
N THR A 582 17.23 -10.30 -17.20
CA THR A 582 17.43 -11.04 -18.44
C THR A 582 16.17 -11.84 -18.79
N ARG A 583 16.31 -12.86 -19.63
CA ARG A 583 15.23 -13.68 -20.15
C ARG A 583 14.66 -14.66 -19.12
N LEU A 584 13.32 -14.75 -19.02
CA LEU A 584 12.62 -15.87 -18.41
C LEU A 584 12.49 -17.00 -19.45
N PHE A 585 12.72 -18.24 -19.06
CA PHE A 585 12.42 -19.44 -19.83
C PHE A 585 11.26 -20.19 -19.18
N PHE A 586 10.41 -20.83 -19.99
CA PHE A 586 9.30 -21.63 -19.48
C PHE A 586 9.17 -22.99 -20.20
N HIS A 587 8.66 -23.97 -19.47
CA HIS A 587 8.31 -25.29 -19.98
C HIS A 587 7.05 -25.81 -19.29
N GLY A 588 6.07 -26.24 -20.08
CA GLY A 588 4.83 -26.85 -19.57
C GLY A 588 4.43 -28.11 -20.32
N VAL A 589 3.70 -28.97 -19.61
CA VAL A 589 3.20 -30.27 -20.11
C VAL A 589 1.71 -30.40 -19.76
N PHE A 590 0.89 -30.70 -20.76
CA PHE A 590 -0.54 -30.96 -20.62
C PHE A 590 -0.83 -32.46 -20.39
N ASP A 591 -1.89 -32.76 -19.65
CA ASP A 591 -2.34 -34.13 -19.37
C ASP A 591 -3.30 -34.71 -20.42
N LYS A 592 -3.87 -33.87 -21.29
CA LYS A 592 -4.82 -34.27 -22.34
C LYS A 592 -4.19 -34.19 -23.74
N PRO A 593 -4.62 -35.07 -24.69
CA PRO A 593 -4.18 -35.00 -26.07
C PRO A 593 -4.56 -33.67 -26.73
N VAL A 594 -3.60 -33.07 -27.45
CA VAL A 594 -3.84 -31.90 -28.30
C VAL A 594 -4.46 -32.37 -29.62
N THR A 595 -5.56 -31.76 -30.03
CA THR A 595 -6.27 -32.07 -31.28
C THR A 595 -6.01 -31.05 -32.38
N ASP A 596 -5.67 -29.81 -32.01
CA ASP A 596 -5.37 -28.72 -32.94
C ASP A 596 -4.56 -27.62 -32.22
N GLY A 597 -3.90 -26.75 -32.97
CA GLY A 597 -3.14 -25.65 -32.40
C GLY A 597 -2.34 -24.85 -33.42
N ALA A 598 -2.06 -23.61 -33.08
CA ALA A 598 -1.23 -22.72 -33.89
C ALA A 598 -0.44 -21.76 -33.01
N ALA A 599 0.76 -21.40 -33.46
CA ALA A 599 1.57 -20.34 -32.86
C ALA A 599 1.98 -19.34 -33.94
N GLY A 600 1.94 -18.05 -33.59
CA GLY A 600 2.38 -16.94 -34.43
C GLY A 600 3.15 -15.92 -33.59
N GLY A 601 4.48 -15.90 -33.74
CA GLY A 601 5.35 -15.06 -32.92
C GLY A 601 5.27 -15.44 -31.44
N VAL A 602 4.67 -14.57 -30.63
CA VAL A 602 4.55 -14.68 -29.17
C VAL A 602 3.19 -15.18 -28.69
N LYS A 603 2.21 -15.29 -29.61
CA LYS A 603 0.83 -15.70 -29.31
C LYS A 603 0.56 -17.06 -29.91
N GLY A 604 -0.33 -17.82 -29.28
CA GLY A 604 -0.74 -19.11 -29.79
C GLY A 604 -1.87 -19.72 -28.99
N TRP A 605 -2.33 -20.89 -29.43
CA TRP A 605 -3.35 -21.66 -28.73
C TRP A 605 -3.16 -23.16 -29.01
N LEU A 606 -3.62 -23.96 -28.05
CA LEU A 606 -3.77 -25.41 -28.17
C LEU A 606 -5.22 -25.78 -27.85
N ARG A 607 -5.78 -26.73 -28.60
CA ARG A 607 -7.09 -27.31 -28.36
C ARG A 607 -6.97 -28.78 -27.98
N PHE A 608 -7.83 -29.23 -27.09
CA PHE A 608 -7.69 -30.52 -26.40
C PHE A 608 -8.92 -31.41 -26.58
N ASP A 609 -8.69 -32.73 -26.58
CA ASP A 609 -9.73 -33.69 -26.21
C ASP A 609 -9.77 -33.77 -24.67
N ALA A 610 -10.64 -32.98 -24.06
CA ALA A 610 -10.75 -32.91 -22.60
C ALA A 610 -11.40 -34.15 -21.98
N GLY A 611 -11.94 -35.08 -22.78
CA GLY A 611 -12.62 -36.28 -22.31
C GLY A 611 -13.90 -36.00 -21.50
N THR A 612 -14.43 -37.03 -20.86
CA THR A 612 -15.73 -36.97 -20.17
C THR A 612 -15.75 -36.12 -18.89
N ASP A 613 -14.59 -35.90 -18.28
CA ASP A 613 -14.43 -35.02 -17.11
C ASP A 613 -14.18 -33.55 -17.49
N ARG A 614 -14.06 -33.26 -18.80
CA ARG A 614 -13.92 -31.92 -19.39
C ARG A 614 -12.85 -31.07 -18.71
N THR A 615 -11.77 -31.71 -18.27
CA THR A 615 -10.74 -31.07 -17.46
C THR A 615 -9.39 -31.17 -18.16
N VAL A 616 -8.69 -30.03 -18.30
CA VAL A 616 -7.32 -29.97 -18.84
C VAL A 616 -6.41 -29.44 -17.75
N THR A 617 -5.31 -30.17 -17.48
CA THR A 617 -4.31 -29.81 -16.47
C THR A 617 -2.98 -29.48 -17.15
N LEU A 618 -2.38 -28.37 -16.76
CA LEU A 618 -1.04 -27.93 -17.17
C LEU A 618 -0.12 -27.94 -15.96
N ARG A 619 0.99 -28.70 -16.03
CA ARG A 619 2.13 -28.51 -15.13
C ARG A 619 3.13 -27.59 -15.82
N LEU A 620 3.45 -26.45 -15.23
CA LEU A 620 4.28 -25.39 -15.82
C LEU A 620 5.42 -25.01 -14.87
N ALA A 621 6.63 -24.84 -15.39
CA ALA A 621 7.76 -24.30 -14.64
C ALA A 621 8.52 -23.24 -15.43
N THR A 622 9.22 -22.38 -14.69
CA THR A 622 10.06 -21.32 -15.23
C THR A 622 11.52 -21.47 -14.78
N SER A 623 12.42 -20.72 -15.43
CA SER A 623 13.84 -20.61 -15.10
C SER A 623 14.40 -19.29 -15.62
N LEU A 624 15.41 -18.73 -14.94
CA LEU A 624 16.21 -17.61 -15.45
C LEU A 624 17.52 -18.09 -16.10
N ILE A 625 17.81 -19.39 -16.09
CA ILE A 625 19.03 -19.98 -16.65
C ILE A 625 18.80 -20.50 -18.07
N SER A 626 17.81 -21.39 -18.27
CA SER A 626 17.57 -22.03 -19.57
C SER A 626 16.23 -22.78 -19.63
N VAL A 627 15.80 -23.14 -20.84
CA VAL A 627 14.66 -24.06 -21.06
C VAL A 627 14.92 -25.43 -20.42
N ASP A 628 16.15 -25.93 -20.47
CA ASP A 628 16.49 -27.22 -19.87
C ASP A 628 16.46 -27.16 -18.34
N GLN A 629 16.82 -26.03 -17.74
CA GLN A 629 16.66 -25.83 -16.31
C GLN A 629 15.17 -25.68 -15.94
N ALA A 630 14.33 -25.03 -16.76
CA ALA A 630 12.88 -25.02 -16.53
C ALA A 630 12.26 -26.43 -16.54
N LYS A 631 12.70 -27.31 -17.46
CA LYS A 631 12.31 -28.74 -17.45
C LYS A 631 12.76 -29.44 -16.18
N ASP A 632 13.98 -29.16 -15.71
CA ASP A 632 14.50 -29.77 -14.50
C ASP A 632 13.78 -29.28 -13.24
N ASN A 633 13.46 -27.98 -13.15
CA ASN A 633 12.63 -27.41 -12.09
C ASN A 633 11.26 -28.10 -12.04
N LEU A 634 10.61 -28.29 -13.20
CA LEU A 634 9.34 -29.03 -13.29
C LEU A 634 9.47 -30.46 -12.75
N ARG A 635 10.52 -31.18 -13.17
CA ARG A 635 10.80 -32.55 -12.72
C ARG A 635 11.06 -32.62 -11.20
N GLN A 636 11.76 -31.64 -10.65
CA GLN A 636 12.12 -31.59 -9.23
C GLN A 636 10.93 -31.25 -8.33
N GLU A 637 10.10 -30.28 -8.72
CA GLU A 637 9.03 -29.75 -7.87
C GLU A 637 7.67 -30.45 -8.10
N ILE A 638 7.36 -30.75 -9.37
CA ILE A 638 6.08 -31.33 -9.79
C ILE A 638 6.35 -32.49 -10.78
N PRO A 639 6.97 -33.59 -10.32
CA PRO A 639 7.26 -34.74 -11.16
C PRO A 639 5.99 -35.32 -11.77
N ASP A 640 6.15 -36.06 -12.87
CA ASP A 640 5.03 -36.66 -13.57
C ASP A 640 4.19 -37.56 -12.64
N GLY A 641 2.87 -37.48 -12.78
CA GLY A 641 1.90 -38.12 -11.86
C GLY A 641 1.59 -37.36 -10.56
N THR A 642 2.25 -36.24 -10.26
CA THR A 642 1.89 -35.40 -9.10
C THR A 642 0.52 -34.75 -9.33
N SER A 643 -0.41 -34.92 -8.38
CA SER A 643 -1.76 -34.35 -8.50
C SER A 643 -1.83 -32.87 -8.12
N PHE A 644 -2.85 -32.16 -8.63
CA PHE A 644 -3.15 -30.78 -8.24
C PHE A 644 -3.30 -30.63 -6.71
N GLU A 645 -4.07 -31.52 -6.08
CA GLU A 645 -4.33 -31.44 -4.63
C GLU A 645 -3.07 -31.69 -3.80
N GLU A 646 -2.13 -32.50 -4.30
CA GLU A 646 -0.86 -32.71 -3.62
C GLU A 646 0.02 -31.46 -3.64
N VAL A 647 0.09 -30.75 -4.77
CA VAL A 647 0.82 -29.47 -4.87
C VAL A 647 0.17 -28.42 -3.97
N ARG A 648 -1.16 -28.31 -4.00
CA ARG A 648 -1.94 -27.44 -3.11
C ARG A 648 -1.64 -27.71 -1.64
N ALA A 649 -1.70 -28.96 -1.23
CA ALA A 649 -1.43 -29.33 0.16
C ALA A 649 0.04 -29.09 0.56
N ARG A 650 1.00 -29.22 -0.37
CA ARG A 650 2.42 -28.87 -0.12
C ARG A 650 2.59 -27.38 0.12
N ALA A 651 1.95 -26.52 -0.68
CA ALA A 651 1.97 -25.07 -0.49
C ALA A 651 1.25 -24.65 0.80
N GLN A 652 0.05 -25.18 1.07
CA GLN A 652 -0.71 -24.90 2.29
C GLN A 652 0.09 -25.24 3.55
N ARG A 653 0.75 -26.41 3.57
CA ARG A 653 1.63 -26.79 4.69
C ARG A 653 2.82 -25.85 4.89
N GLN A 654 3.35 -25.23 3.82
CA GLN A 654 4.42 -24.24 3.96
C GLN A 654 3.90 -22.98 4.66
N TRP A 655 2.74 -22.48 4.23
CA TRP A 655 2.10 -21.34 4.85
C TRP A 655 1.66 -21.62 6.29
N ASP A 656 0.98 -22.72 6.57
CA ASP A 656 0.51 -23.03 7.92
C ASP A 656 1.66 -23.13 8.95
N ARG A 657 2.82 -23.67 8.55
CA ARG A 657 4.01 -23.68 9.42
C ARG A 657 4.52 -22.29 9.77
N LEU A 658 4.37 -21.34 8.85
CA LEU A 658 4.84 -19.98 9.01
C LEU A 658 3.80 -19.13 9.75
N LEU A 659 2.53 -19.22 9.34
CA LEU A 659 1.42 -18.50 9.96
C LEU A 659 1.18 -18.97 11.40
N GLY A 660 1.37 -20.28 11.66
CA GLY A 660 1.34 -20.86 13.00
C GLY A 660 2.50 -20.44 13.90
N LYS A 661 3.35 -19.49 13.48
CA LYS A 661 4.29 -18.82 14.39
C LYS A 661 3.60 -17.87 15.35
N VAL A 662 2.39 -17.42 15.04
CA VAL A 662 1.61 -16.51 15.88
C VAL A 662 0.19 -17.05 16.01
N GLU A 663 -0.20 -17.33 17.25
CA GLU A 663 -1.55 -17.72 17.64
C GLU A 663 -2.14 -16.67 18.56
N VAL A 664 -3.43 -16.38 18.44
CA VAL A 664 -4.08 -15.30 19.20
C VAL A 664 -5.43 -15.72 19.77
N GLU A 665 -5.77 -15.17 20.92
CA GLU A 665 -7.09 -15.29 21.55
C GLU A 665 -7.77 -13.91 21.64
N GLY A 666 -9.11 -13.92 21.63
CA GLY A 666 -9.91 -12.69 21.69
C GLY A 666 -9.95 -11.89 20.38
N ALA A 667 -9.52 -12.49 19.27
CA ALA A 667 -9.59 -11.89 17.94
C ALA A 667 -10.99 -12.02 17.32
N THR A 668 -11.45 -10.98 16.62
CA THR A 668 -12.61 -11.08 15.72
C THR A 668 -12.25 -11.83 14.43
N PRO A 669 -13.23 -12.33 13.64
CA PRO A 669 -12.95 -12.93 12.35
C PRO A 669 -12.16 -12.00 11.39
N ASP A 670 -12.50 -10.71 11.35
CA ASP A 670 -11.75 -9.70 10.58
C ASP A 670 -10.31 -9.56 11.08
N GLN A 671 -10.09 -9.51 12.40
CA GLN A 671 -8.72 -9.46 12.95
C GLN A 671 -7.90 -10.71 12.64
N LEU A 672 -8.51 -11.90 12.59
CA LEU A 672 -7.81 -13.13 12.15
C LEU A 672 -7.43 -13.04 10.68
N THR A 673 -8.33 -12.56 9.82
CA THR A 673 -8.05 -12.31 8.40
C THR A 673 -6.93 -11.29 8.23
N THR A 674 -6.96 -10.16 8.95
CA THR A 674 -5.92 -9.13 8.90
C THR A 674 -4.58 -9.67 9.38
N LEU A 675 -4.52 -10.37 10.51
CA LEU A 675 -3.29 -10.95 11.05
C LEU A 675 -2.65 -11.93 10.07
N TYR A 676 -3.40 -12.92 9.58
CA TYR A 676 -2.84 -13.96 8.73
C TYR A 676 -2.60 -13.50 7.29
N SER A 677 -3.36 -12.53 6.79
CA SER A 677 -3.06 -11.87 5.51
C SER A 677 -1.81 -11.00 5.61
N SER A 678 -1.59 -10.31 6.74
CA SER A 678 -0.36 -9.55 6.97
C SER A 678 0.86 -10.45 7.14
N LEU A 679 0.76 -11.56 7.87
CA LEU A 679 1.85 -12.55 7.92
C LEU A 679 2.12 -13.16 6.54
N TYR A 680 1.09 -13.40 5.73
CA TYR A 680 1.26 -13.83 4.35
C TYR A 680 2.07 -12.80 3.52
N ARG A 681 1.66 -11.53 3.52
CA ARG A 681 2.33 -10.45 2.77
C ARG A 681 3.76 -10.22 3.25
N LEU A 682 3.99 -10.25 4.56
CA LEU A 682 5.31 -10.17 5.16
C LEU A 682 6.28 -11.20 4.57
N TYR A 683 5.84 -12.40 4.23
CA TYR A 683 6.73 -13.47 3.75
C TYR A 683 6.64 -13.73 2.24
N LEU A 684 6.10 -12.79 1.45
CA LEU A 684 6.19 -12.84 -0.01
C LEU A 684 7.55 -12.37 -0.52
N TYR A 685 8.06 -11.28 0.04
CA TYR A 685 9.30 -10.61 -0.38
C TYR A 685 10.37 -10.76 0.69
N PRO A 686 11.66 -10.68 0.38
CA PRO A 686 12.24 -10.77 -0.96
C PRO A 686 11.97 -12.14 -1.61
N ASN A 687 11.97 -12.19 -2.94
CA ASN A 687 11.81 -13.41 -3.72
C ASN A 687 13.14 -14.16 -3.85
N SER A 688 13.10 -15.49 -3.89
CA SER A 688 14.24 -16.29 -4.34
C SER A 688 14.58 -15.94 -5.79
N GLY A 689 15.88 -15.82 -6.09
CA GLY A 689 16.39 -15.59 -7.45
C GLY A 689 17.33 -16.70 -7.91
N HIS A 690 17.26 -17.87 -7.28
CA HIS A 690 18.20 -18.98 -7.46
C HIS A 690 17.47 -20.30 -7.71
N GLU A 691 18.13 -21.19 -8.43
CA GLU A 691 17.58 -22.45 -8.89
C GLU A 691 18.49 -23.61 -8.47
N LYS A 692 17.93 -24.81 -8.29
CA LYS A 692 18.71 -26.01 -7.96
C LYS A 692 19.22 -26.67 -9.24
N VAL A 693 20.51 -26.52 -9.51
CA VAL A 693 21.18 -27.07 -10.70
C VAL A 693 22.00 -28.30 -10.30
N GLY A 694 21.47 -29.49 -10.56
CA GLY A 694 22.06 -30.74 -10.07
C GLY A 694 22.00 -30.83 -8.55
N SER A 695 23.15 -30.83 -7.88
CA SER A 695 23.25 -30.90 -6.42
C SER A 695 23.53 -29.55 -5.73
N THR A 696 23.72 -28.47 -6.48
CA THR A 696 24.03 -27.13 -5.92
C THR A 696 23.01 -26.09 -6.34
N TYR A 697 22.97 -24.97 -5.63
CA TYR A 697 22.15 -23.81 -6.00
C TYR A 697 22.96 -22.85 -6.86
N LYS A 698 22.35 -22.33 -7.93
CA LYS A 698 22.96 -21.36 -8.84
C LYS A 698 21.94 -20.32 -9.27
N TYR A 699 22.41 -19.19 -9.75
CA TYR A 699 21.54 -18.14 -10.29
C TYR A 699 22.18 -17.42 -11.47
N ALA A 700 21.33 -16.82 -12.30
CA ALA A 700 21.71 -15.85 -13.31
C ALA A 700 21.91 -14.48 -12.64
N SER A 701 23.15 -14.02 -12.51
CA SER A 701 23.45 -12.80 -11.74
C SER A 701 23.00 -11.53 -12.46
N PRO A 702 22.09 -10.72 -11.89
CA PRO A 702 21.72 -9.41 -12.43
C PRO A 702 22.73 -8.31 -12.07
N PHE A 703 23.74 -8.64 -11.24
CA PHE A 703 24.73 -7.70 -10.70
C PHE A 703 26.08 -7.77 -11.44
N SER A 704 26.26 -8.81 -12.26
CA SER A 704 27.47 -9.02 -13.07
C SER A 704 27.22 -8.62 -14.53
N PRO A 705 28.26 -8.12 -15.25
CA PRO A 705 28.19 -7.98 -16.70
C PRO A 705 27.85 -9.31 -17.37
N MET A 706 26.99 -9.27 -18.39
CA MET A 706 26.67 -10.46 -19.18
C MET A 706 27.87 -10.89 -20.03
N PRO A 707 28.39 -12.13 -19.88
CA PRO A 707 29.48 -12.64 -20.72
C PRO A 707 29.10 -12.86 -22.19
N GLY A 708 27.80 -12.92 -22.52
CA GLY A 708 27.31 -13.06 -23.89
C GLY A 708 25.82 -12.70 -24.01
N PRO A 709 25.23 -12.73 -25.21
CA PRO A 709 23.82 -12.46 -25.41
C PRO A 709 22.94 -13.66 -24.99
N ASP A 710 21.66 -13.39 -24.69
CA ASP A 710 20.66 -14.45 -24.51
C ASP A 710 20.41 -15.19 -25.84
N THR A 711 20.12 -16.49 -25.76
CA THR A 711 19.61 -17.30 -26.87
C THR A 711 18.17 -17.71 -26.59
N PRO A 712 17.41 -18.21 -27.59
CA PRO A 712 16.05 -18.72 -27.35
C PRO A 712 15.94 -19.80 -26.26
N THR A 713 17.05 -20.44 -25.88
CA THR A 713 17.04 -21.56 -24.93
C THR A 713 17.92 -21.36 -23.69
N ARG A 714 18.73 -20.30 -23.61
CA ARG A 714 19.67 -20.08 -22.51
C ARG A 714 19.98 -18.59 -22.28
N THR A 715 20.15 -18.19 -21.02
CA THR A 715 20.54 -16.81 -20.69
C THR A 715 21.99 -16.51 -21.05
N GLY A 716 22.26 -15.25 -21.37
CA GLY A 716 23.58 -14.66 -21.49
C GLY A 716 24.17 -14.16 -20.16
N ALA A 717 23.41 -14.20 -19.06
CA ALA A 717 23.89 -13.80 -17.73
C ALA A 717 25.03 -14.69 -17.22
N LYS A 718 25.87 -14.11 -16.35
CA LYS A 718 26.88 -14.89 -15.62
C LYS A 718 26.16 -15.80 -14.63
N ILE A 719 26.38 -17.11 -14.75
CA ILE A 719 25.86 -18.10 -13.79
C ILE A 719 26.81 -18.18 -12.59
N VAL A 720 26.28 -17.94 -11.40
CA VAL A 720 27.03 -17.93 -10.14
C VAL A 720 26.48 -19.01 -9.21
N GLU A 721 27.35 -19.63 -8.42
CA GLU A 721 26.95 -20.60 -7.40
C GLU A 721 26.52 -19.87 -6.12
N GLY A 722 25.43 -20.33 -5.50
CA GLY A 722 24.89 -19.75 -4.29
C GLY A 722 23.38 -19.51 -4.38
N LYS A 723 22.85 -18.95 -3.29
CA LYS A 723 21.47 -18.49 -3.21
C LYS A 723 21.46 -16.97 -3.23
N VAL A 724 20.68 -16.40 -4.15
CA VAL A 724 20.42 -14.96 -4.21
C VAL A 724 18.95 -14.69 -3.93
N TYR A 725 18.69 -13.50 -3.39
CA TYR A 725 17.36 -12.95 -3.14
C TYR A 725 17.26 -11.57 -3.78
N VAL A 726 16.07 -11.24 -4.29
CA VAL A 726 15.78 -10.00 -5.03
C VAL A 726 14.38 -9.48 -4.68
N ASN A 727 13.95 -8.35 -5.24
CA ASN A 727 12.63 -7.74 -4.99
C ASN A 727 12.47 -7.26 -3.55
N ASN A 728 13.20 -6.21 -3.18
CA ASN A 728 13.11 -5.58 -1.87
C ASN A 728 13.52 -4.11 -1.92
N GLY A 729 12.67 -3.24 -1.37
CA GLY A 729 13.00 -1.88 -0.99
C GLY A 729 13.51 -1.80 0.44
N PHE A 730 14.80 -1.52 0.65
CA PHE A 730 15.30 -1.40 2.01
C PHE A 730 14.82 -0.14 2.69
N TRP A 731 14.52 0.93 1.95
CA TRP A 731 13.94 2.14 2.52
C TRP A 731 12.67 1.78 3.28
N ASP A 732 11.78 0.95 2.72
CA ASP A 732 10.56 0.46 3.37
C ASP A 732 10.89 -0.53 4.50
N THR A 733 11.48 -1.65 4.11
CA THR A 733 11.50 -2.88 4.91
C THR A 733 12.39 -2.83 6.15
N TYR A 734 13.35 -1.90 6.24
CA TYR A 734 14.23 -1.84 7.42
C TYR A 734 13.45 -1.54 8.70
N ARG A 735 12.32 -0.82 8.59
CA ARG A 735 11.56 -0.31 9.72
C ARG A 735 10.92 -1.45 10.52
N THR A 736 10.28 -2.41 9.84
CA THR A 736 9.46 -3.44 10.50
C THR A 736 9.68 -4.84 9.94
N THR A 737 9.84 -5.01 8.64
CA THR A 737 10.00 -6.33 7.98
C THR A 737 11.26 -7.07 8.46
N TRP A 738 12.45 -6.46 8.37
CA TRP A 738 13.70 -7.10 8.82
C TRP A 738 13.73 -7.39 10.34
N PRO A 739 13.22 -6.50 11.21
CA PRO A 739 12.98 -6.82 12.61
C PRO A 739 12.07 -8.03 12.84
N ALA A 740 11.02 -8.19 12.02
CA ALA A 740 10.10 -9.32 12.13
C ALA A 740 10.80 -10.63 11.74
N TYR A 741 11.56 -10.65 10.65
CA TYR A 741 12.37 -11.82 10.27
C TYR A 741 13.36 -12.21 11.37
N SER A 742 14.04 -11.22 11.96
CA SER A 742 15.02 -11.44 13.03
C SER A 742 14.39 -12.00 14.31
N LEU A 743 13.09 -11.78 14.54
CA LEU A 743 12.38 -12.30 15.71
C LEU A 743 11.73 -13.67 15.44
N LEU A 744 11.00 -13.80 14.34
CA LEU A 744 10.14 -14.96 14.07
C LEU A 744 10.89 -16.11 13.38
N THR A 745 11.80 -15.77 12.47
CA THR A 745 12.51 -16.69 11.58
C THR A 745 13.98 -16.30 11.39
N PRO A 746 14.77 -16.19 12.49
CA PRO A 746 16.14 -15.67 12.42
C PRO A 746 17.05 -16.48 11.47
N SER A 747 16.89 -17.80 11.38
CA SER A 747 17.68 -18.62 10.44
C SER A 747 17.37 -18.26 8.98
N ARG A 748 16.09 -18.01 8.66
CA ARG A 748 15.69 -17.51 7.33
C ARG A 748 16.22 -16.10 7.11
N ALA A 749 16.15 -15.22 8.11
CA ALA A 749 16.67 -13.86 8.03
C ALA A 749 18.16 -13.84 7.64
N GLY A 750 18.95 -14.75 8.21
CA GLY A 750 20.36 -14.93 7.87
C GLY A 750 20.58 -15.34 6.40
N GLU A 751 19.83 -16.34 5.92
CA GLU A 751 19.89 -16.76 4.51
C GLU A 751 19.48 -15.62 3.54
N LEU A 752 18.46 -14.83 3.89
CA LEU A 752 18.04 -13.67 3.11
C LEU A 752 19.13 -12.59 3.08
N ALA A 753 19.72 -12.27 4.24
CA ALA A 753 20.81 -11.31 4.33
C ALA A 753 22.02 -11.73 3.50
N ASP A 754 22.43 -13.01 3.56
CA ASP A 754 23.52 -13.55 2.74
C ASP A 754 23.25 -13.40 1.24
N GLY A 755 22.00 -13.56 0.80
CA GLY A 755 21.62 -13.32 -0.60
C GLY A 755 21.80 -11.87 -1.05
N PHE A 756 21.57 -10.89 -0.18
CA PHE A 756 21.86 -9.48 -0.47
C PHE A 756 23.35 -9.14 -0.33
N VAL A 757 24.06 -9.76 0.61
CA VAL A 757 25.53 -9.69 0.69
C VAL A 757 26.17 -10.25 -0.59
N GLN A 758 25.54 -11.23 -1.23
CA GLN A 758 25.98 -11.73 -2.52
C GLN A 758 25.89 -10.66 -3.64
N HIS A 759 24.98 -9.68 -3.55
CA HIS A 759 24.95 -8.54 -4.48
C HIS A 759 26.27 -7.77 -4.39
N TYR A 760 26.73 -7.52 -3.16
CA TYR A 760 28.02 -6.87 -2.91
C TYR A 760 29.20 -7.70 -3.43
N LYS A 761 29.18 -9.02 -3.25
CA LYS A 761 30.23 -9.92 -3.77
C LYS A 761 30.26 -9.96 -5.30
N ASP A 762 29.12 -9.88 -5.96
CA ASP A 762 29.00 -9.95 -7.42
C ASP A 762 29.30 -8.62 -8.11
N GLY A 763 28.70 -7.53 -7.64
CA GLY A 763 28.71 -6.21 -8.29
C GLY A 763 29.34 -5.09 -7.47
N GLY A 764 29.85 -5.39 -6.27
CA GLY A 764 30.56 -4.44 -5.42
C GLY A 764 29.69 -3.54 -4.55
N TRP A 765 28.36 -3.71 -4.57
CA TRP A 765 27.41 -2.92 -3.77
C TRP A 765 26.22 -3.78 -3.32
N THR A 766 25.62 -3.46 -2.17
CA THR A 766 24.32 -4.02 -1.80
C THR A 766 23.22 -3.15 -2.40
N SER A 767 22.19 -3.76 -2.98
CA SER A 767 21.06 -3.02 -3.55
C SER A 767 20.35 -2.16 -2.48
N ARG A 768 19.98 -0.92 -2.85
CA ARG A 768 19.05 -0.08 -2.05
C ARG A 768 17.62 -0.51 -2.31
N TRP A 769 17.27 -0.57 -3.59
CA TRP A 769 16.07 -1.18 -4.14
C TRP A 769 16.52 -2.23 -5.15
N SER A 770 16.00 -3.46 -5.02
CA SER A 770 16.30 -4.58 -5.91
C SER A 770 15.06 -4.97 -6.71
N SER A 771 15.14 -4.96 -8.05
CA SER A 771 14.18 -5.66 -8.93
C SER A 771 14.78 -5.88 -10.32
N PRO A 772 15.40 -7.05 -10.61
CA PRO A 772 16.16 -7.81 -9.63
C PRO A 772 17.49 -7.14 -9.28
N GLY A 773 18.04 -6.28 -10.16
CA GLY A 773 19.31 -5.56 -9.98
C GLY A 773 19.16 -4.23 -9.26
N TYR A 774 20.18 -3.36 -9.38
CA TYR A 774 20.24 -2.06 -8.70
C TYR A 774 19.30 -1.00 -9.30
N ALA A 775 18.08 -0.87 -8.79
CA ALA A 775 17.15 0.17 -9.22
C ALA A 775 17.42 1.50 -8.50
N ASP A 776 17.33 2.64 -9.22
CA ASP A 776 17.48 3.97 -8.63
C ASP A 776 16.15 4.52 -8.11
N LEU A 777 15.74 4.05 -6.93
CA LEU A 777 14.52 4.50 -6.26
C LEU A 777 14.74 4.71 -4.77
N MET A 778 13.95 5.62 -4.21
CA MET A 778 13.98 6.06 -2.82
C MET A 778 15.36 6.56 -2.36
N THR A 779 15.47 6.89 -1.08
CA THR A 779 16.69 7.40 -0.44
C THR A 779 17.25 6.41 0.59
N GLY A 780 18.46 6.69 1.11
CA GLY A 780 19.12 5.89 2.14
C GLY A 780 19.77 4.59 1.65
N THR A 781 20.64 4.01 2.48
CA THR A 781 21.26 2.69 2.26
C THR A 781 20.82 1.72 3.35
N SER A 782 19.50 1.62 3.56
CA SER A 782 18.90 1.04 4.77
C SER A 782 19.13 -0.46 5.00
N SER A 783 19.80 -1.15 4.08
CA SER A 783 20.40 -2.46 4.35
C SER A 783 21.47 -2.39 5.44
N ASP A 784 22.19 -1.27 5.56
CA ASP A 784 23.22 -1.04 6.58
C ASP A 784 22.64 -1.22 8.00
N VAL A 785 21.54 -0.54 8.32
CA VAL A 785 20.90 -0.65 9.64
C VAL A 785 20.10 -1.94 9.82
N ALA A 786 19.47 -2.46 8.75
CA ALA A 786 18.73 -3.72 8.82
C ALA A 786 19.64 -4.90 9.18
N PHE A 787 20.80 -5.02 8.52
CA PHE A 787 21.75 -6.11 8.80
C PHE A 787 22.50 -5.90 10.11
N ALA A 788 22.80 -4.64 10.47
CA ALA A 788 23.35 -4.34 11.79
C ALA A 788 22.40 -4.78 12.91
N ASP A 789 21.10 -4.50 12.77
CA ASP A 789 20.07 -4.91 13.73
C ASP A 789 19.95 -6.44 13.83
N ALA A 790 19.91 -7.14 12.70
CA ALA A 790 19.92 -8.60 12.66
C ALA A 790 21.17 -9.18 13.37
N TYR A 791 22.36 -8.62 13.10
CA TYR A 791 23.61 -9.06 13.70
C TYR A 791 23.63 -8.88 15.23
N VAL A 792 23.21 -7.72 15.74
CA VAL A 792 23.18 -7.48 17.20
C VAL A 792 22.11 -8.30 17.92
N LYS A 793 21.08 -8.78 17.19
CA LYS A 793 20.07 -9.73 17.68
C LYS A 793 20.54 -11.19 17.61
N GLY A 794 21.67 -11.47 16.96
CA GLY A 794 22.29 -12.79 16.91
C GLY A 794 21.89 -13.64 15.70
N VAL A 795 21.38 -13.02 14.64
CA VAL A 795 21.17 -13.67 13.34
C VAL A 795 22.53 -14.01 12.72
N ASP A 796 22.65 -15.23 12.19
CA ASP A 796 23.89 -15.74 11.59
C ASP A 796 23.92 -15.55 10.08
N PHE A 797 24.95 -14.87 9.57
CA PHE A 797 25.20 -14.56 8.16
C PHE A 797 26.65 -14.02 8.01
N ASP A 798 27.09 -13.72 6.79
CA ASP A 798 28.40 -13.11 6.51
C ASP A 798 28.46 -11.63 6.94
N ALA A 799 28.57 -11.45 8.26
CA ALA A 799 28.58 -10.15 8.91
C ALA A 799 29.78 -9.27 8.51
N GLU A 800 30.93 -9.87 8.19
CA GLU A 800 32.12 -9.10 7.78
C GLU A 800 31.92 -8.48 6.39
N ALA A 801 31.42 -9.25 5.43
CA ALA A 801 31.11 -8.73 4.09
C ALA A 801 29.95 -7.73 4.12
N ALA A 802 28.92 -7.98 4.94
CA ALA A 802 27.83 -7.01 5.13
C ALA A 802 28.32 -5.69 5.73
N TYR A 803 29.19 -5.75 6.74
CA TYR A 803 29.79 -4.56 7.33
C TYR A 803 30.70 -3.83 6.34
N ASP A 804 31.52 -4.55 5.56
CA ASP A 804 32.33 -3.95 4.50
C ASP A 804 31.48 -3.21 3.46
N ALA A 805 30.34 -3.80 3.05
CA ALA A 805 29.39 -3.15 2.14
C ALA A 805 28.81 -1.85 2.74
N ALA A 806 28.43 -1.89 4.02
CA ALA A 806 27.89 -0.73 4.72
C ALA A 806 28.92 0.40 4.90
N VAL A 807 30.18 0.06 5.23
CA VAL A 807 31.28 1.04 5.27
C VAL A 807 31.51 1.64 3.89
N LYS A 808 31.45 0.84 2.82
CA LYS A 808 31.57 1.35 1.44
C LYS A 808 30.46 2.35 1.10
N ASN A 809 29.20 2.01 1.39
CA ASN A 809 28.05 2.91 1.24
C ASN A 809 28.26 4.27 1.93
N ALA A 810 28.88 4.22 3.11
CA ALA A 810 29.04 5.34 4.02
C ALA A 810 30.31 6.18 3.80
N THR A 811 31.24 5.75 2.93
CA THR A 811 32.58 6.37 2.79
C THR A 811 33.08 6.53 1.36
N VAL A 812 32.35 6.05 0.35
CA VAL A 812 32.79 6.03 -1.05
C VAL A 812 31.77 6.73 -1.95
N VAL A 813 32.25 7.48 -2.94
CA VAL A 813 31.42 8.07 -3.98
C VAL A 813 30.87 6.97 -4.89
N PRO A 814 29.53 6.79 -5.00
CA PRO A 814 28.99 5.73 -5.85
C PRO A 814 29.25 6.04 -7.34
N PRO A 815 29.56 5.02 -8.16
CA PRO A 815 29.84 5.20 -9.59
C PRO A 815 28.57 5.40 -10.43
N ALA A 816 27.39 5.11 -9.88
CA ALA A 816 26.11 5.17 -10.55
C ALA A 816 25.00 5.48 -9.52
N PRO A 817 23.88 6.10 -9.92
CA PRO A 817 22.88 6.58 -8.97
C PRO A 817 22.08 5.45 -8.28
N GLY A 818 22.02 4.24 -8.85
CA GLY A 818 21.31 3.08 -8.29
C GLY A 818 22.01 2.39 -7.10
N VAL A 819 23.21 2.82 -6.70
CA VAL A 819 24.00 2.20 -5.61
C VAL A 819 24.60 3.25 -4.68
N GLY A 820 24.95 2.85 -3.45
CA GLY A 820 25.58 3.73 -2.46
C GLY A 820 24.74 4.95 -2.08
N ARG A 821 25.34 5.88 -1.33
CA ARG A 821 24.68 7.12 -0.91
C ARG A 821 24.91 8.22 -1.95
N LYS A 822 23.85 8.90 -2.39
CA LYS A 822 23.99 10.09 -3.25
C LYS A 822 24.61 11.25 -2.45
N GLY A 823 25.39 12.11 -3.12
CA GLY A 823 26.04 13.27 -2.49
C GLY A 823 27.34 12.99 -1.73
N MET A 824 27.84 11.74 -1.72
CA MET A 824 29.05 11.33 -0.99
C MET A 824 30.35 12.04 -1.39
N ALA A 825 30.35 12.79 -2.50
CA ALA A 825 31.51 13.58 -2.89
C ALA A 825 31.84 14.69 -1.88
N THR A 826 30.83 15.23 -1.19
CA THR A 826 30.94 16.37 -0.26
C THR A 826 30.32 16.09 1.10
N SER A 827 29.31 15.22 1.18
CA SER A 827 28.54 15.02 2.42
C SER A 827 29.33 14.55 3.65
N PRO A 828 30.42 13.75 3.55
CA PRO A 828 31.23 13.41 4.71
C PRO A 828 31.86 14.63 5.39
N PHE A 829 32.21 15.65 4.61
CA PHE A 829 32.99 16.82 5.04
C PHE A 829 32.07 17.96 5.49
N LEU A 830 30.97 18.18 4.76
CA LEU A 830 29.93 19.14 5.16
C LEU A 830 29.17 18.71 6.43
N GLY A 831 29.20 17.41 6.75
CA GLY A 831 28.42 16.81 7.83
C GLY A 831 26.94 16.64 7.51
N TYR A 832 26.50 16.93 6.27
CA TYR A 832 25.15 16.71 5.74
C TYR A 832 25.17 16.61 4.20
N THR A 833 24.11 16.06 3.60
CA THR A 833 23.94 16.06 2.14
C THR A 833 23.27 17.36 1.69
N SER A 834 23.92 18.12 0.80
CA SER A 834 23.41 19.43 0.36
C SER A 834 22.20 19.34 -0.57
N THR A 835 21.49 20.46 -0.73
CA THR A 835 20.37 20.62 -1.68
C THR A 835 20.75 20.50 -3.16
N ASP A 836 22.05 20.41 -3.49
CA ASP A 836 22.49 20.08 -4.85
C ASP A 836 22.17 18.63 -5.21
N THR A 837 21.98 17.78 -4.19
CA THR A 837 21.42 16.44 -4.32
C THR A 837 19.91 16.54 -4.13
N HIS A 838 19.14 16.07 -5.11
CA HIS A 838 17.68 15.95 -4.99
C HIS A 838 17.31 15.15 -3.74
N GLU A 839 16.39 15.67 -2.91
CA GLU A 839 15.99 15.11 -1.61
C GLU A 839 17.16 14.97 -0.61
N GLY A 840 18.12 15.91 -0.67
CA GLY A 840 19.35 15.85 0.13
C GLY A 840 19.13 15.69 1.64
N LEU A 841 18.07 16.29 2.21
CA LEU A 841 17.75 16.12 3.62
C LEU A 841 17.31 14.69 3.96
N SER A 842 16.46 14.07 3.15
CA SER A 842 16.11 12.64 3.31
C SER A 842 17.36 11.77 3.30
N TRP A 843 18.26 11.99 2.32
CA TRP A 843 19.54 11.29 2.24
C TRP A 843 20.39 11.44 3.50
N ALA A 844 20.43 12.64 4.08
CA ALA A 844 21.18 12.91 5.30
C ALA A 844 20.56 12.20 6.52
N LEU A 845 19.25 12.38 6.76
CA LEU A 845 18.57 11.82 7.93
C LEU A 845 18.56 10.28 7.92
N GLU A 846 18.26 9.66 6.78
CA GLU A 846 18.39 8.20 6.63
C GLU A 846 19.87 7.76 6.74
N GLY A 847 20.81 8.59 6.27
CA GLY A 847 22.25 8.36 6.43
C GLY A 847 22.68 8.23 7.90
N TYR A 848 22.19 9.12 8.78
CA TYR A 848 22.54 9.09 10.21
C TYR A 848 21.97 7.88 10.94
N LEU A 849 20.78 7.42 10.55
CA LEU A 849 20.20 6.15 11.03
C LEU A 849 21.07 4.96 10.65
N ASN A 850 21.52 4.94 9.39
CA ASN A 850 22.40 3.90 8.89
C ASN A 850 23.78 3.93 9.57
N ASP A 851 24.31 5.11 9.86
CA ASP A 851 25.57 5.26 10.61
C ASP A 851 25.47 4.74 12.04
N TYR A 852 24.32 4.93 12.70
CA TYR A 852 24.07 4.28 13.97
C TYR A 852 24.13 2.75 13.84
N GLY A 853 23.47 2.17 12.83
CA GLY A 853 23.57 0.74 12.51
C GLY A 853 25.02 0.27 12.36
N ILE A 854 25.79 0.91 11.48
CA ILE A 854 27.21 0.61 11.24
C ILE A 854 27.99 0.71 12.57
N ALA A 855 27.76 1.75 13.36
CA ALA A 855 28.43 1.92 14.64
C ALA A 855 28.16 0.78 15.62
N ARG A 856 26.91 0.32 15.69
CA ARG A 856 26.51 -0.79 16.58
C ARG A 856 27.08 -2.12 16.12
N MET A 857 27.04 -2.41 14.81
CA MET A 857 27.62 -3.62 14.23
C MET A 857 29.14 -3.65 14.39
N GLY A 858 29.83 -2.55 14.07
CA GLY A 858 31.28 -2.42 14.25
C GLY A 858 31.71 -2.61 15.71
N ARG A 859 30.94 -2.08 16.66
CA ARG A 859 31.21 -2.33 18.09
C ARG A 859 31.07 -3.80 18.47
N ALA A 860 30.08 -4.49 17.90
CA ALA A 860 29.87 -5.91 18.13
C ALA A 860 30.98 -6.77 17.49
N LEU A 861 31.38 -6.45 16.25
CA LEU A 861 32.51 -7.09 15.57
C LEU A 861 33.82 -6.88 16.32
N TYR A 862 34.11 -5.66 16.79
CA TYR A 862 35.30 -5.38 17.60
C TYR A 862 35.36 -6.26 18.87
N ARG A 863 34.21 -6.45 19.55
CA ARG A 863 34.15 -7.33 20.73
C ARG A 863 34.47 -8.79 20.38
N LYS A 864 34.18 -9.22 19.14
CA LYS A 864 34.40 -10.59 18.65
C LYS A 864 35.83 -10.79 18.12
N THR A 865 36.36 -9.84 17.35
CA THR A 865 37.62 -10.00 16.62
C THR A 865 38.81 -9.28 17.27
N GLY A 866 38.55 -8.22 18.03
CA GLY A 866 39.60 -7.34 18.58
C GLY A 866 40.26 -6.42 17.54
N GLU A 867 39.82 -6.42 16.29
CA GLU A 867 40.45 -5.63 15.23
C GLU A 867 40.23 -4.13 15.42
N ARG A 868 41.32 -3.36 15.35
CA ARG A 868 41.33 -1.92 15.62
C ARG A 868 40.36 -1.13 14.72
N ARG A 869 40.28 -1.47 13.42
CA ARG A 869 39.42 -0.77 12.44
C ARG A 869 37.96 -0.66 12.90
N TYR A 870 37.38 -1.77 13.36
CA TYR A 870 35.97 -1.81 13.78
C TYR A 870 35.68 -0.88 14.95
N ARG A 871 36.64 -0.71 15.87
CA ARG A 871 36.49 0.23 16.97
C ARG A 871 36.55 1.67 16.49
N GLU A 872 37.53 2.01 15.65
CA GLU A 872 37.73 3.38 15.17
C GLU A 872 36.56 3.84 14.28
N GLU A 873 36.13 2.98 13.36
CA GLU A 873 34.95 3.19 12.51
C GLU A 873 33.67 3.28 13.34
N SER A 874 33.47 2.39 14.32
CA SER A 874 32.31 2.44 15.22
C SER A 874 32.20 3.76 15.97
N GLU A 875 33.31 4.25 16.52
CA GLU A 875 33.36 5.54 17.21
C GLU A 875 33.21 6.73 16.24
N TYR A 876 33.49 6.56 14.95
CA TYR A 876 33.26 7.56 13.89
C TYR A 876 31.80 7.65 13.49
N PHE A 877 31.20 6.53 13.11
CA PHE A 877 29.80 6.52 12.70
C PHE A 877 28.84 6.81 13.87
N LEU A 878 29.18 6.49 15.12
CA LEU A 878 28.38 6.90 16.27
C LEU A 878 28.35 8.42 16.46
N ASP A 879 29.46 9.09 16.11
CA ASP A 879 29.54 10.54 16.14
C ASP A 879 28.70 11.16 15.03
N ARG A 880 28.89 10.66 13.80
CA ARG A 880 28.17 11.09 12.59
C ARG A 880 26.66 10.85 12.68
N ALA A 881 26.21 9.81 13.37
CA ALA A 881 24.80 9.53 13.63
C ALA A 881 24.06 10.66 14.41
N ARG A 882 24.80 11.60 15.01
CA ARG A 882 24.26 12.80 15.67
C ARG A 882 24.18 14.02 14.74
N GLY A 883 24.65 13.91 13.49
CA GLY A 883 24.71 14.99 12.51
C GLY A 883 23.34 15.56 12.10
N TYR A 884 22.24 14.91 12.45
CA TYR A 884 20.88 15.43 12.22
C TYR A 884 20.67 16.84 12.80
N VAL A 885 21.41 17.20 13.86
CA VAL A 885 21.36 18.56 14.45
C VAL A 885 21.78 19.65 13.46
N HIS A 886 22.61 19.33 12.44
CA HIS A 886 23.05 20.29 11.43
C HIS A 886 21.90 20.79 10.54
N LEU A 887 20.85 19.98 10.40
CA LEU A 887 19.69 20.28 9.55
C LEU A 887 18.46 20.74 10.33
N PHE A 888 18.56 20.89 11.66
CA PHE A 888 17.46 21.43 12.47
C PHE A 888 17.52 22.96 12.52
N ASP A 889 16.55 23.62 11.89
CA ASP A 889 16.40 25.06 11.99
C ASP A 889 15.55 25.41 13.22
N ALA A 890 16.22 25.76 14.32
CA ALA A 890 15.55 26.09 15.57
C ALA A 890 14.61 27.31 15.48
N ARG A 891 14.74 28.18 14.47
CA ARG A 891 13.82 29.31 14.26
C ARG A 891 12.56 28.88 13.53
N ALA A 892 12.67 27.95 12.58
CA ALA A 892 11.52 27.33 11.93
C ALA A 892 10.84 26.27 12.83
N GLY A 893 11.63 25.61 13.69
CA GLY A 893 11.19 24.50 14.53
C GLY A 893 11.08 23.16 13.78
N PHE A 894 11.79 23.02 12.66
CA PHE A 894 11.74 21.86 11.77
C PHE A 894 13.11 21.54 11.17
N PHE A 895 13.23 20.33 10.63
CA PHE A 895 14.34 19.97 9.76
C PHE A 895 14.11 20.55 8.36
N GLN A 896 15.13 21.19 7.78
CA GLN A 896 15.10 21.65 6.38
C GLN A 896 16.48 21.59 5.72
N GLY A 897 16.50 21.51 4.39
CA GLY A 897 17.74 21.34 3.63
C GLY A 897 18.68 22.55 3.70
N LYS A 898 19.99 22.31 3.53
CA LYS A 898 21.01 23.34 3.38
C LYS A 898 21.76 23.21 2.06
N ASP A 899 22.16 24.33 1.48
CA ASP A 899 23.09 24.33 0.34
C ASP A 899 24.52 23.94 0.78
N ALA A 900 25.43 23.75 -0.17
CA ALA A 900 26.82 23.41 0.13
C ALA A 900 27.59 24.51 0.89
N LYS A 901 27.03 25.72 1.02
CA LYS A 901 27.60 26.86 1.76
C LYS A 901 27.00 27.02 3.17
N GLY A 902 26.08 26.14 3.56
CA GLY A 902 25.43 26.15 4.87
C GLY A 902 24.18 27.02 4.99
N ALA A 903 23.71 27.63 3.89
CA ALA A 903 22.48 28.41 3.89
C ALA A 903 21.24 27.50 3.82
N TRP A 904 20.20 27.82 4.59
CA TRP A 904 18.91 27.11 4.52
C TRP A 904 18.27 27.27 3.14
N ARG A 905 17.62 26.22 2.63
CA ARG A 905 16.89 26.27 1.36
C ARG A 905 15.81 27.36 1.38
N VAL A 906 15.11 27.49 2.51
CA VAL A 906 14.08 28.51 2.72
C VAL A 906 14.46 29.36 3.93
N PRO A 907 14.39 30.70 3.86
CA PRO A 907 14.52 31.54 5.05
C PRO A 907 13.57 31.09 6.15
N SER A 908 14.07 30.96 7.38
CA SER A 908 13.34 30.40 8.52
C SER A 908 11.94 30.99 8.72
N GLU A 909 11.80 32.30 8.52
CA GLU A 909 10.56 33.06 8.67
C GLU A 909 9.51 32.81 7.57
N SER A 910 9.90 32.23 6.45
CA SER A 910 9.03 31.92 5.30
C SER A 910 8.82 30.42 5.10
N TYR A 911 9.39 29.59 5.98
CA TYR A 911 9.28 28.13 5.89
C TYR A 911 7.87 27.66 6.28
N ASP A 912 7.22 26.92 5.39
CA ASP A 912 5.95 26.25 5.66
C ASP A 912 6.18 24.73 5.70
N PRO A 913 6.03 24.07 6.86
CA PRO A 913 6.29 22.62 7.01
C PRO A 913 5.31 21.74 6.25
N ARG A 914 4.23 22.31 5.69
CA ARG A 914 3.21 21.55 4.93
C ARG A 914 3.60 21.33 3.48
N VAL A 915 4.57 22.06 2.95
CA VAL A 915 4.99 21.95 1.55
C VAL A 915 5.77 20.64 1.33
N TRP A 916 5.25 19.79 0.44
CA TRP A 916 5.81 18.47 0.13
C TRP A 916 7.01 18.55 -0.83
N GLY A 917 7.89 17.56 -0.74
CA GLY A 917 9.01 17.39 -1.67
C GLY A 917 10.20 18.35 -1.44
N HIS A 918 10.97 18.62 -2.49
CA HIS A 918 12.27 19.31 -2.47
C HIS A 918 13.34 18.61 -1.61
N ASP A 919 13.24 18.80 -0.31
CA ASP A 919 14.15 18.25 0.71
C ASP A 919 13.73 16.84 1.12
N TYR A 920 12.43 16.57 1.05
CA TYR A 920 11.76 15.39 1.59
C TYR A 920 11.37 14.43 0.47
N THR A 921 11.47 13.14 0.76
CA THR A 921 10.97 12.05 -0.09
C THR A 921 9.58 11.67 0.41
N GLU A 922 8.57 11.75 -0.47
CA GLU A 922 7.17 11.35 -0.23
C GLU A 922 6.51 11.96 1.01
N THR A 923 6.97 13.14 1.43
CA THR A 923 6.40 13.84 2.58
C THR A 923 6.79 15.32 2.60
N ASN A 924 6.56 15.98 3.74
CA ASN A 924 6.87 17.36 4.03
C ASN A 924 7.67 17.49 5.36
N GLY A 925 7.82 18.71 5.87
CA GLY A 925 8.53 18.98 7.12
C GLY A 925 7.98 18.24 8.33
N TRP A 926 6.69 17.94 8.35
CA TRP A 926 6.06 17.17 9.44
C TRP A 926 6.46 15.70 9.44
N GLY A 927 6.57 15.06 8.28
CA GLY A 927 6.98 13.65 8.17
C GLY A 927 8.37 13.41 8.74
N TYR A 928 9.31 14.35 8.53
CA TYR A 928 10.67 14.24 9.05
C TYR A 928 10.90 14.89 10.43
N ALA A 929 9.90 15.53 11.03
CA ALA A 929 10.01 16.23 12.31
C ALA A 929 10.51 15.32 13.47
N PHE A 930 10.36 14.00 13.32
CA PHE A 930 10.69 13.01 14.33
C PHE A 930 11.73 11.97 13.86
N THR A 931 12.43 12.21 12.74
CA THR A 931 13.38 11.25 12.14
C THR A 931 14.77 11.37 12.75
N ALA A 932 14.88 11.04 14.04
CA ALA A 932 16.14 10.76 14.72
C ALA A 932 15.93 9.77 15.91
N PRO A 933 15.21 8.64 15.73
CA PRO A 933 14.93 7.71 16.83
C PRO A 933 16.19 7.11 17.47
N GLN A 934 17.31 6.99 16.74
CA GLN A 934 18.61 6.61 17.30
C GLN A 934 19.08 7.53 18.43
N ASP A 935 18.65 8.79 18.42
CA ASP A 935 18.97 9.76 19.45
C ASP A 935 17.74 10.53 19.93
N SER A 936 16.68 9.80 20.28
CA SER A 936 15.39 10.35 20.71
C SER A 936 15.47 11.38 21.84
N ARG A 937 16.43 11.27 22.78
CA ARG A 937 16.68 12.29 23.81
C ARG A 937 17.35 13.54 23.22
N GLY A 938 18.33 13.38 22.34
CA GLY A 938 18.94 14.52 21.64
C GLY A 938 17.92 15.27 20.77
N LEU A 939 17.03 14.54 20.08
CA LEU A 939 15.90 15.13 19.37
C LEU A 939 14.95 15.87 20.32
N ALA A 940 14.63 15.29 21.48
CA ALA A 940 13.82 15.99 22.48
C ALA A 940 14.49 17.30 22.91
N ASN A 941 15.82 17.31 23.09
CA ASN A 941 16.56 18.52 23.47
C ASN A 941 16.49 19.62 22.39
N LEU A 942 16.44 19.27 21.09
CA LEU A 942 16.19 20.26 20.02
C LEU A 942 14.83 20.96 20.16
N TYR A 943 13.81 20.26 20.68
CA TYR A 943 12.49 20.82 20.96
C TYR A 943 12.36 21.44 22.36
N GLY A 944 13.44 21.58 23.13
CA GLY A 944 13.38 22.11 24.50
C GLY A 944 13.09 21.05 25.57
N GLY A 945 13.46 19.80 25.30
CA GLY A 945 13.37 18.65 26.19
C GLY A 945 12.11 17.80 25.97
N ARG A 946 11.92 16.79 26.82
CA ARG A 946 10.83 15.80 26.72
C ARG A 946 9.43 16.42 26.58
N ARG A 947 9.18 17.53 27.29
CA ARG A 947 7.89 18.24 27.22
C ARG A 947 7.69 18.88 25.85
N GLY A 948 8.71 19.53 25.30
CA GLY A 948 8.63 20.14 23.97
C GLY A 948 8.46 19.10 22.86
N LEU A 949 9.08 17.93 22.98
CA LEU A 949 8.81 16.81 22.05
C LEU A 949 7.34 16.35 22.11
N ALA A 950 6.76 16.22 23.32
CA ALA A 950 5.34 15.88 23.45
C ALA A 950 4.42 16.97 22.88
N GLU A 951 4.72 18.25 23.13
CA GLU A 951 3.96 19.38 22.58
C GLU A 951 4.04 19.39 21.04
N LYS A 952 5.19 19.06 20.44
CA LYS A 952 5.34 18.95 18.98
C LYS A 952 4.57 17.77 18.39
N LEU A 953 4.53 16.63 19.07
CA LEU A 953 3.70 15.49 18.68
C LEU A 953 2.22 15.84 18.81
N ASP A 954 1.79 16.52 19.86
CA ASP A 954 0.41 16.99 20.00
C ASP A 954 0.02 17.91 18.84
N GLU A 955 0.91 18.84 18.46
CA GLU A 955 0.75 19.73 17.29
C GLU A 955 0.63 18.94 15.98
N TYR A 956 1.45 17.90 15.80
CA TYR A 956 1.43 17.02 14.63
C TYR A 956 0.09 16.28 14.48
N PHE A 957 -0.46 15.72 15.57
CA PHE A 957 -1.77 15.05 15.54
C PHE A 957 -2.96 16.02 15.47
N ALA A 958 -2.76 17.31 15.81
CA ALA A 958 -3.81 18.33 15.79
C ALA A 958 -3.87 19.12 14.47
N THR A 959 -2.75 19.25 13.75
CA THR A 959 -2.66 20.02 12.50
C THR A 959 -3.22 19.19 11.35
N PRO A 960 -4.29 19.60 10.66
CA PRO A 960 -4.88 18.80 9.57
C PRO A 960 -3.98 18.73 8.32
N GLU A 961 -3.74 17.53 7.78
CA GLU A 961 -3.37 17.36 6.38
C GLU A 961 -4.60 17.56 5.50
N THR A 962 -4.46 18.36 4.45
CA THR A 962 -5.58 18.82 3.61
C THR A 962 -5.47 18.36 2.16
N ALA A 963 -4.32 17.81 1.75
CA ALA A 963 -4.00 17.50 0.36
C ALA A 963 -4.28 18.68 -0.59
N ALA A 964 -3.99 19.91 -0.13
CA ALA A 964 -4.37 21.10 -0.89
C ALA A 964 -3.30 21.45 -1.94
N PRO A 965 -3.66 21.79 -3.19
CA PRO A 965 -2.70 21.97 -4.29
C PRO A 965 -1.55 22.95 -4.02
N GLN A 966 -1.78 23.99 -3.21
CA GLN A 966 -0.73 24.93 -2.83
C GLN A 966 0.41 24.32 -2.00
N PHE A 967 0.20 23.14 -1.41
CA PHE A 967 1.19 22.41 -0.62
C PHE A 967 1.88 21.28 -1.40
N ALA A 968 1.55 21.08 -2.68
CA ALA A 968 2.14 20.04 -3.52
C ALA A 968 3.66 20.18 -3.73
N GLY A 969 4.21 21.39 -3.53
CA GLY A 969 5.63 21.69 -3.59
C GLY A 969 6.30 21.21 -4.88
N SER A 970 7.38 20.41 -4.78
CA SER A 970 8.15 19.99 -5.96
C SER A 970 7.45 18.97 -6.85
N TYR A 971 6.35 18.37 -6.40
CA TYR A 971 5.60 17.37 -7.18
C TYR A 971 4.76 18.02 -8.29
N GLY A 972 4.46 19.32 -8.19
CA GLY A 972 3.68 20.06 -9.20
C GLY A 972 2.18 19.69 -9.25
N GLY A 973 1.73 18.74 -8.44
CA GLY A 973 0.34 18.30 -8.29
C GLY A 973 0.18 17.39 -7.08
N ILE A 974 -1.07 17.07 -6.74
CA ILE A 974 -1.39 16.16 -5.64
C ILE A 974 -1.06 14.73 -6.04
N ILE A 975 -0.21 14.08 -5.26
CA ILE A 975 0.09 12.65 -5.36
C ILE A 975 -0.83 11.85 -4.41
N HIS A 976 -0.92 10.53 -4.61
CA HIS A 976 -1.88 9.70 -3.87
C HIS A 976 -1.62 9.73 -2.34
N GLU A 977 -0.35 9.77 -1.92
CA GLU A 977 0.05 9.76 -0.52
C GLU A 977 -0.47 10.99 0.25
N MET A 978 -0.60 12.15 -0.42
CA MET A 978 -1.19 13.35 0.18
C MET A 978 -2.68 13.15 0.48
N THR A 979 -3.41 12.58 -0.49
CA THR A 979 -4.85 12.30 -0.37
C THR A 979 -5.12 11.24 0.69
N GLU A 980 -4.29 10.20 0.72
CA GLU A 980 -4.38 9.13 1.71
C GLU A 980 -4.09 9.65 3.12
N ALA A 981 -3.04 10.47 3.29
CA ALA A 981 -2.68 11.08 4.57
C ALA A 981 -3.79 11.98 5.12
N ARG A 982 -4.45 12.78 4.26
CA ARG A 982 -5.67 13.54 4.61
C ARG A 982 -6.75 12.61 5.18
N ASP A 983 -7.01 11.51 4.49
CA ASP A 983 -8.13 10.60 4.83
C ASP A 983 -7.83 9.68 6.02
N VAL A 984 -6.58 9.62 6.50
CA VAL A 984 -6.23 9.03 7.81
C VAL A 984 -6.97 9.77 8.93
N ARG A 985 -7.23 11.08 8.79
CA ARG A 985 -7.97 11.91 9.76
C ARG A 985 -7.36 11.90 11.17
N MET A 986 -6.02 11.94 11.23
CA MET A 986 -5.21 12.03 12.46
C MET A 986 -4.21 13.20 12.43
N GLY A 987 -4.60 14.32 11.82
CA GLY A 987 -3.72 15.47 11.65
C GLY A 987 -2.71 15.23 10.51
N MET A 988 -1.44 15.55 10.75
CA MET A 988 -0.33 15.31 9.83
C MET A 988 0.21 13.88 9.91
N TYR A 989 -0.36 13.03 10.78
CA TYR A 989 -0.04 11.61 10.84
C TYR A 989 -0.64 10.86 9.65
N GLY A 990 0.11 10.84 8.55
CA GLY A 990 -0.16 10.04 7.36
C GLY A 990 0.33 8.60 7.53
N HIS A 991 -0.40 7.78 8.30
CA HIS A 991 -0.12 6.33 8.43
C HIS A 991 -0.11 5.56 7.10
N SER A 992 -0.58 6.18 6.02
CA SER A 992 -0.48 5.64 4.67
C SER A 992 0.95 5.52 4.14
N ASN A 993 1.93 6.21 4.76
CA ASN A 993 3.33 6.20 4.33
C ASN A 993 4.30 5.98 5.52
N GLN A 994 5.40 5.31 5.23
CA GLN A 994 6.40 4.69 6.08
C GLN A 994 7.10 5.71 7.00
N VAL A 995 7.34 6.93 6.53
CA VAL A 995 8.00 7.99 7.31
C VAL A 995 7.24 8.33 8.60
N ALA A 996 5.94 8.06 8.66
CA ALA A 996 5.11 8.34 9.83
C ALA A 996 5.13 7.20 10.86
N HIS A 997 5.44 5.96 10.47
CA HIS A 997 5.12 4.75 11.24
C HIS A 997 5.74 4.67 12.65
N HIS A 998 6.89 5.30 12.87
CA HIS A 998 7.53 5.35 14.18
C HIS A 998 7.07 6.53 15.04
N ALA A 999 6.46 7.57 14.45
CA ALA A 999 6.23 8.86 15.11
C ALA A 999 5.36 8.74 16.37
N LEU A 1000 4.32 7.90 16.37
CA LEU A 1000 3.47 7.70 17.55
C LEU A 1000 4.21 7.05 18.74
N TYR A 1001 5.28 6.29 18.48
CA TYR A 1001 6.10 5.66 19.52
C TYR A 1001 7.10 6.67 20.12
N MET A 1002 7.30 7.84 19.50
CA MET A 1002 8.14 8.91 20.06
C MET A 1002 7.54 9.55 21.31
N TYR A 1003 6.25 9.34 21.60
CA TYR A 1003 5.68 9.67 22.91
C TYR A 1003 6.33 8.90 24.06
N ASP A 1004 6.91 7.71 23.81
CA ASP A 1004 7.68 6.97 24.81
C ASP A 1004 8.98 7.70 25.16
N ALA A 1005 9.63 8.32 24.17
CA ALA A 1005 10.81 9.15 24.39
C ALA A 1005 10.47 10.48 25.09
N ALA A 1006 9.29 11.05 24.81
CA ALA A 1006 8.74 12.16 25.58
C ALA A 1006 8.30 11.72 27.00
N GLY A 1007 8.15 10.42 27.21
CA GLY A 1007 7.62 9.73 28.39
C GLY A 1007 6.21 10.15 28.76
N GLN A 1008 5.36 10.20 27.73
CA GLN A 1008 3.90 10.19 27.82
C GLN A 1008 3.35 8.93 27.11
N PRO A 1009 3.73 7.71 27.54
CA PRO A 1009 3.41 6.47 26.82
C PRO A 1009 1.91 6.20 26.67
N TRP A 1010 1.07 6.76 27.54
CA TRP A 1010 -0.39 6.65 27.40
C TRP A 1010 -0.90 7.29 26.10
N LYS A 1011 -0.22 8.31 25.56
CA LYS A 1011 -0.55 8.88 24.24
C LYS A 1011 -0.15 7.96 23.10
N ALA A 1012 1.00 7.28 23.18
CA ALA A 1012 1.36 6.24 22.22
C ALA A 1012 0.30 5.13 22.20
N GLN A 1013 -0.11 4.64 23.38
CA GLN A 1013 -1.11 3.59 23.53
C GLN A 1013 -2.46 3.95 22.88
N GLU A 1014 -2.95 5.16 23.12
CA GLU A 1014 -4.17 5.67 22.50
C GLU A 1014 -4.08 5.69 20.98
N LYS A 1015 -2.99 6.26 20.43
CA LYS A 1015 -2.81 6.40 18.97
C LYS A 1015 -2.60 5.05 18.28
N VAL A 1016 -1.80 4.15 18.87
CA VAL A 1016 -1.62 2.78 18.36
C VAL A 1016 -2.97 2.06 18.28
N ARG A 1017 -3.80 2.18 19.32
CA ARG A 1017 -5.10 1.50 19.35
C ARG A 1017 -6.12 2.14 18.42
N GLU A 1018 -6.07 3.45 18.21
CA GLU A 1018 -6.87 4.09 17.15
C GLU A 1018 -6.50 3.51 15.78
N VAL A 1019 -5.20 3.46 15.44
CA VAL A 1019 -4.71 2.92 14.16
C VAL A 1019 -5.16 1.48 13.93
N LEU A 1020 -4.86 0.58 14.88
CA LEU A 1020 -5.20 -0.84 14.79
C LEU A 1020 -6.71 -1.10 14.66
N SER A 1021 -7.55 -0.19 15.18
CA SER A 1021 -9.01 -0.35 15.17
C SER A 1021 -9.67 0.01 13.84
N ARG A 1022 -9.07 0.87 13.01
CA ARG A 1022 -9.76 1.42 11.82
C ARG A 1022 -8.94 1.60 10.54
N LEU A 1023 -7.60 1.47 10.58
CA LEU A 1023 -6.77 1.69 9.37
C LEU A 1023 -6.43 0.40 8.61
N TYR A 1024 -6.84 -0.77 9.12
CA TYR A 1024 -6.58 -2.09 8.52
C TYR A 1024 -7.87 -2.87 8.19
N VAL A 1025 -8.99 -2.16 8.00
CA VAL A 1025 -10.33 -2.74 7.76
C VAL A 1025 -10.68 -2.81 6.27
N GLY A 1026 -11.73 -3.57 5.92
CA GLY A 1026 -12.28 -3.67 4.56
C GLY A 1026 -11.73 -4.83 3.73
N SER A 1027 -11.13 -5.83 4.38
CA SER A 1027 -10.59 -7.04 3.71
C SER A 1027 -11.66 -7.77 2.88
N GLU A 1028 -12.93 -7.67 3.26
CA GLU A 1028 -14.09 -8.31 2.62
C GLU A 1028 -14.39 -7.79 1.21
N ILE A 1029 -13.83 -6.63 0.84
CA ILE A 1029 -14.03 -5.99 -0.47
C ILE A 1029 -12.70 -5.59 -1.12
N GLY A 1030 -11.64 -6.35 -0.84
CA GLY A 1030 -10.32 -6.17 -1.44
C GLY A 1030 -9.53 -4.95 -0.94
N GLN A 1031 -9.96 -4.29 0.14
CA GLN A 1031 -9.20 -3.20 0.77
C GLN A 1031 -8.26 -3.76 1.85
N GLY A 1032 -8.19 -3.17 3.04
CA GLY A 1032 -7.44 -3.71 4.18
C GLY A 1032 -6.17 -2.94 4.56
N TYR A 1033 -5.72 -1.97 3.75
CA TYR A 1033 -4.64 -1.04 4.10
C TYR A 1033 -5.04 0.40 3.79
N HIS A 1034 -4.27 1.35 4.32
CA HIS A 1034 -4.57 2.78 4.20
C HIS A 1034 -3.65 3.54 3.22
N GLY A 1035 -2.64 2.85 2.72
CA GLY A 1035 -1.70 3.28 1.69
C GLY A 1035 -1.04 2.03 1.14
N ASP A 1036 0.15 2.15 0.57
CA ASP A 1036 0.89 1.02 0.00
C ASP A 1036 1.35 0.01 1.05
N GLU A 1037 1.28 -1.29 0.72
CA GLU A 1037 1.66 -2.36 1.65
C GLU A 1037 3.18 -2.47 1.85
N ASP A 1038 3.93 -2.12 0.79
CA ASP A 1038 5.38 -2.03 0.69
C ASP A 1038 6.15 -3.23 1.22
N ASN A 1039 5.95 -4.35 0.53
CA ASN A 1039 6.74 -5.57 0.65
C ASN A 1039 6.81 -6.10 2.09
N GLY A 1040 5.69 -6.04 2.81
CA GLY A 1040 5.57 -6.51 4.19
C GLY A 1040 5.73 -5.43 5.26
N GLU A 1041 6.07 -4.18 4.92
CA GLU A 1041 6.36 -3.14 5.91
C GLU A 1041 5.11 -2.82 6.76
N GLN A 1042 3.98 -2.46 6.13
CA GLN A 1042 2.75 -2.14 6.86
C GLN A 1042 2.20 -3.38 7.58
N SER A 1043 2.39 -4.56 6.98
CA SER A 1043 1.98 -5.82 7.57
C SER A 1043 2.77 -6.18 8.84
N ALA A 1044 4.08 -5.96 8.82
CA ALA A 1044 4.92 -6.13 10.01
C ALA A 1044 4.65 -5.04 11.06
N TRP A 1045 4.31 -3.82 10.65
CA TRP A 1045 3.86 -2.77 11.56
C TRP A 1045 2.62 -3.21 12.35
N TYR A 1046 1.60 -3.75 11.65
CA TYR A 1046 0.40 -4.28 12.27
C TYR A 1046 0.73 -5.38 13.28
N LEU A 1047 1.56 -6.35 12.87
CA LEU A 1047 1.96 -7.47 13.72
C LEU A 1047 2.63 -7.00 15.02
N PHE A 1048 3.67 -6.17 14.91
CA PHE A 1048 4.40 -5.66 16.07
C PHE A 1048 3.48 -4.87 17.01
N SER A 1049 2.71 -3.94 16.45
CA SER A 1049 1.79 -3.12 17.21
C SER A 1049 0.69 -3.95 17.89
N ALA A 1050 0.17 -4.99 17.23
CA ALA A 1050 -0.82 -5.91 17.80
C ALA A 1050 -0.26 -6.78 18.93
N LEU A 1051 1.03 -7.16 18.86
CA LEU A 1051 1.78 -7.80 19.96
C LEU A 1051 2.12 -6.81 21.09
N GLY A 1052 1.90 -5.51 20.89
CA GLY A 1052 2.10 -4.47 21.90
C GLY A 1052 3.51 -3.89 21.98
N PHE A 1053 4.37 -4.13 20.98
CA PHE A 1053 5.72 -3.53 20.94
C PHE A 1053 6.26 -3.34 19.50
N TYR A 1054 7.11 -2.34 19.28
CA TYR A 1054 7.57 -1.88 17.96
C TYR A 1054 9.09 -1.62 17.91
N PRO A 1055 9.80 -1.95 16.82
CA PRO A 1055 11.25 -1.73 16.68
C PRO A 1055 11.63 -0.24 16.42
N LEU A 1056 11.41 0.63 17.40
CA LEU A 1056 11.63 2.08 17.27
C LEU A 1056 13.09 2.46 16.98
N VAL A 1057 14.04 1.91 17.75
CA VAL A 1057 15.46 2.27 17.65
C VAL A 1057 16.22 1.15 16.95
N MET A 1058 16.14 1.12 15.63
CA MET A 1058 16.79 0.12 14.78
C MET A 1058 18.31 0.04 15.04
N GLY A 1059 18.85 -1.18 15.19
CA GLY A 1059 20.26 -1.43 15.53
C GLY A 1059 20.57 -1.43 17.03
N SER A 1060 19.60 -1.08 17.89
CA SER A 1060 19.77 -1.12 19.35
C SER A 1060 19.61 -2.52 19.96
N GLY A 1061 18.80 -3.38 19.31
CA GLY A 1061 18.34 -4.64 19.88
C GLY A 1061 17.20 -4.48 20.90
N GLU A 1062 16.42 -3.39 20.85
CA GLU A 1062 15.25 -3.15 21.72
C GLU A 1062 13.96 -2.83 20.94
N TYR A 1063 12.82 -2.98 21.59
CA TYR A 1063 11.48 -2.68 21.07
C TYR A 1063 10.75 -1.71 22.02
N ALA A 1064 10.18 -0.62 21.51
CA ALA A 1064 9.31 0.29 22.26
C ALA A 1064 7.95 -0.38 22.56
N ILE A 1065 7.32 -0.07 23.68
CA ILE A 1065 6.05 -0.67 24.12
C ILE A 1065 4.87 0.22 23.70
N GLY A 1066 3.92 -0.36 22.97
CA GLY A 1066 2.64 0.27 22.64
C GLY A 1066 1.51 -0.22 23.54
N SER A 1067 0.41 -0.64 22.91
CA SER A 1067 -0.71 -1.33 23.56
C SER A 1067 -1.09 -2.56 22.73
N PRO A 1068 -1.14 -3.77 23.33
CA PRO A 1068 -1.52 -4.97 22.59
C PRO A 1068 -2.99 -4.91 22.11
N LEU A 1069 -3.30 -5.70 21.07
CA LEU A 1069 -4.64 -5.79 20.47
C LEU A 1069 -5.46 -6.97 21.01
N PHE A 1070 -4.80 -8.10 21.25
CA PHE A 1070 -5.44 -9.36 21.66
C PHE A 1070 -5.44 -9.54 23.17
N THR A 1071 -6.29 -10.43 23.69
CA THR A 1071 -6.26 -10.80 25.11
C THR A 1071 -5.10 -11.73 25.44
N GLU A 1072 -4.68 -12.52 24.46
CA GLU A 1072 -3.46 -13.32 24.50
C GLU A 1072 -2.91 -13.49 23.08
N ALA A 1073 -1.59 -13.45 22.94
CA ALA A 1073 -0.89 -13.81 21.71
C ALA A 1073 0.33 -14.67 22.05
N THR A 1074 0.47 -15.81 21.41
CA THR A 1074 1.60 -16.73 21.57
C THR A 1074 2.46 -16.69 20.31
N VAL A 1075 3.73 -16.32 20.48
CA VAL A 1075 4.74 -16.31 19.42
C VAL A 1075 5.66 -17.51 19.59
N HIS A 1076 5.58 -18.46 18.67
CA HIS A 1076 6.39 -19.68 18.65
C HIS A 1076 7.77 -19.42 18.01
N LEU A 1077 8.75 -19.11 18.84
CA LEU A 1077 10.10 -18.74 18.40
C LEU A 1077 10.81 -19.93 17.74
N GLU A 1078 11.69 -19.66 16.79
CA GLU A 1078 12.43 -20.70 16.06
C GLU A 1078 13.31 -21.58 16.97
N ASN A 1079 13.70 -21.09 18.14
CA ASN A 1079 14.45 -21.86 19.14
C ASN A 1079 13.59 -22.86 19.96
N GLY A 1080 12.32 -23.04 19.59
CA GLY A 1080 11.39 -23.98 20.23
C GLY A 1080 10.78 -23.48 21.54
N ARG A 1081 10.85 -22.18 21.81
CA ARG A 1081 10.27 -21.54 22.99
C ARG A 1081 9.13 -20.61 22.60
N ASP A 1082 8.24 -20.36 23.54
CA ASP A 1082 7.11 -19.47 23.32
C ASP A 1082 7.32 -18.15 24.06
N LEU A 1083 7.05 -17.05 23.36
CA LEU A 1083 6.80 -15.74 23.97
C LEU A 1083 5.29 -15.55 24.04
N VAL A 1084 4.74 -15.52 25.25
CA VAL A 1084 3.32 -15.29 25.50
C VAL A 1084 3.12 -13.83 25.88
N VAL A 1085 2.40 -13.08 25.06
CA VAL A 1085 1.91 -11.73 25.36
C VAL A 1085 0.51 -11.85 25.93
N ARG A 1086 0.31 -11.43 27.18
CA ARG A 1086 -0.94 -11.65 27.92
C ARG A 1086 -1.55 -10.35 28.40
N ALA A 1087 -2.78 -10.07 28.00
CA ALA A 1087 -3.53 -8.84 28.32
C ALA A 1087 -5.03 -9.17 28.54
N PRO A 1088 -5.39 -9.90 29.60
CA PRO A 1088 -6.72 -10.53 29.73
C PRO A 1088 -7.88 -9.52 29.80
N GLU A 1089 -7.61 -8.32 30.30
CA GLU A 1089 -8.60 -7.24 30.40
C GLU A 1089 -8.64 -6.34 29.15
N ASN A 1090 -7.92 -6.70 28.08
CA ASN A 1090 -7.88 -5.90 26.85
C ASN A 1090 -9.26 -5.84 26.17
N SER A 1091 -9.64 -4.65 25.70
CA SER A 1091 -10.89 -4.41 24.97
C SER A 1091 -10.81 -3.11 24.19
N ALA A 1092 -11.88 -2.76 23.45
CA ALA A 1092 -12.02 -1.44 22.82
C ALA A 1092 -12.03 -0.28 23.85
N ARG A 1093 -12.35 -0.57 25.13
CA ARG A 1093 -12.34 0.42 26.22
C ARG A 1093 -11.01 0.42 26.99
N ASN A 1094 -10.43 -0.75 27.25
CA ASN A 1094 -9.24 -0.90 28.06
C ASN A 1094 -7.98 -0.87 27.18
N VAL A 1095 -7.59 0.33 26.75
CA VAL A 1095 -6.47 0.57 25.83
C VAL A 1095 -5.18 1.03 26.52
N TYR A 1096 -5.24 1.42 27.80
CA TYR A 1096 -4.11 2.00 28.51
C TYR A 1096 -3.41 0.99 29.41
N VAL A 1097 -2.08 0.92 29.32
CA VAL A 1097 -1.24 0.06 30.15
C VAL A 1097 -1.12 0.65 31.55
N GLN A 1098 -1.53 -0.13 32.55
CA GLN A 1098 -1.44 0.18 33.98
C GLN A 1098 -0.15 -0.37 34.59
N GLY A 1099 0.41 -1.42 33.99
CA GLY A 1099 1.68 -2.01 34.38
C GLY A 1099 2.08 -3.15 33.45
N VAL A 1100 3.39 -3.40 33.39
CA VAL A 1100 3.96 -4.52 32.62
C VAL A 1100 4.75 -5.44 33.54
N ARG A 1101 4.64 -6.75 33.34
CA ARG A 1101 5.51 -7.75 33.96
C ARG A 1101 6.17 -8.59 32.87
N LEU A 1102 7.45 -8.90 33.07
CA LEU A 1102 8.19 -9.87 32.28
C LEU A 1102 8.62 -11.02 33.21
N ASP A 1103 8.11 -12.22 32.96
CA ASP A 1103 8.28 -13.40 33.82
C ASP A 1103 7.94 -13.10 35.29
N GLY A 1104 6.80 -12.44 35.51
CA GLY A 1104 6.31 -12.04 36.84
C GLY A 1104 7.05 -10.86 37.49
N ARG A 1105 8.13 -10.34 36.89
CA ARG A 1105 8.89 -9.19 37.40
C ARG A 1105 8.37 -7.90 36.81
N ARG A 1106 8.12 -6.90 37.67
CA ARG A 1106 7.69 -5.56 37.21
C ARG A 1106 8.68 -4.95 36.24
N TRP A 1107 8.15 -4.43 35.14
CA TRP A 1107 8.89 -3.70 34.11
C TRP A 1107 8.43 -2.24 34.11
N HIS A 1108 9.39 -1.32 34.22
CA HIS A 1108 9.13 0.12 34.35
C HIS A 1108 9.64 0.95 33.16
N SER A 1109 10.34 0.31 32.22
CA SER A 1109 10.84 0.92 30.98
C SER A 1109 9.78 0.79 29.89
N THR A 1110 9.69 1.74 28.98
CA THR A 1110 8.90 1.66 27.75
C THR A 1110 9.66 0.92 26.64
N SER A 1111 10.87 0.44 26.90
CA SER A 1111 11.66 -0.34 25.95
C SER A 1111 11.91 -1.76 26.46
N LEU A 1112 11.85 -2.75 25.57
CA LEU A 1112 12.01 -4.19 25.79
C LEU A 1112 13.23 -4.73 25.02
N PRO A 1113 14.25 -5.29 25.69
CA PRO A 1113 15.39 -5.89 25.02
C PRO A 1113 15.02 -7.17 24.27
N HIS A 1114 15.41 -7.26 22.99
CA HIS A 1114 15.23 -8.45 22.14
C HIS A 1114 15.75 -9.72 22.81
N ARG A 1115 16.94 -9.65 23.43
CA ARG A 1115 17.57 -10.78 24.15
C ARG A 1115 16.71 -11.40 25.26
N LEU A 1116 15.71 -10.68 25.76
CA LEU A 1116 14.77 -11.20 26.76
C LEU A 1116 13.57 -11.84 26.08
N LEU A 1117 12.99 -11.17 25.07
CA LEU A 1117 11.88 -11.71 24.29
C LEU A 1117 12.26 -13.00 23.56
N ALA A 1118 13.44 -13.04 22.94
CA ALA A 1118 13.95 -14.20 22.20
C ALA A 1118 14.24 -15.43 23.08
N ARG A 1119 14.18 -15.31 24.41
CA ARG A 1119 14.30 -16.46 25.34
C ARG A 1119 12.96 -17.13 25.63
N GLY A 1120 11.87 -16.64 25.05
CA GLY A 1120 10.51 -16.97 25.45
C GLY A 1120 10.17 -16.41 26.83
N GLY A 1121 9.02 -16.79 27.36
CA GLY A 1121 8.51 -16.34 28.66
C GLY A 1121 7.15 -15.65 28.52
N VAL A 1122 6.75 -14.95 29.58
CA VAL A 1122 5.44 -14.27 29.63
C VAL A 1122 5.63 -12.76 29.79
N LEU A 1123 5.13 -12.00 28.83
CA LEU A 1123 4.99 -10.54 28.86
C LEU A 1123 3.53 -10.20 29.20
N GLU A 1124 3.27 -9.82 30.44
CA GLU A 1124 1.93 -9.52 30.94
C GLU A 1124 1.67 -8.01 30.96
N PHE A 1125 0.53 -7.60 30.41
CA PHE A 1125 0.00 -6.26 30.41
C PHE A 1125 -1.24 -6.18 31.33
N ASP A 1126 -1.17 -5.30 32.33
CA ASP A 1126 -2.33 -4.88 33.10
C ASP A 1126 -3.02 -3.74 32.35
N MET A 1127 -4.24 -3.94 31.85
CA MET A 1127 -4.94 -3.02 30.96
C MET A 1127 -6.03 -2.26 31.71
N GLY A 1128 -6.24 -0.99 31.37
CA GLY A 1128 -7.25 -0.15 32.01
C GLY A 1128 -7.86 0.90 31.07
N PRO A 1129 -9.00 1.48 31.46
CA PRO A 1129 -9.77 2.40 30.63
C PRO A 1129 -9.29 3.86 30.71
N ARG A 1130 -8.25 4.15 31.50
CA ARG A 1130 -7.72 5.50 31.71
C ARG A 1130 -6.19 5.50 31.69
N PRO A 1131 -5.54 6.60 31.28
CA PRO A 1131 -4.10 6.76 31.37
C PRO A 1131 -3.54 6.46 32.77
N SER A 1132 -2.33 5.92 32.83
CA SER A 1132 -1.62 5.60 34.07
C SER A 1132 -0.26 6.31 34.14
N ALA A 1133 0.42 6.23 35.29
CA ALA A 1133 1.77 6.76 35.47
C ALA A 1133 2.88 5.77 35.06
N TRP A 1134 2.54 4.59 34.52
CA TRP A 1134 3.51 3.62 34.05
C TRP A 1134 4.38 4.18 32.90
N GLY A 1135 5.67 3.88 32.90
CA GLY A 1135 6.60 4.29 31.83
C GLY A 1135 6.97 5.78 31.79
N THR A 1136 6.63 6.57 32.80
CA THR A 1136 6.82 8.04 32.80
C THR A 1136 8.15 8.52 33.41
N GLY A 1137 8.83 7.63 34.13
CA GLY A 1137 10.02 7.96 34.92
C GLY A 1137 11.20 8.48 34.09
N ARG A 1138 12.15 9.14 34.76
CA ARG A 1138 13.34 9.75 34.11
C ARG A 1138 14.24 8.77 33.35
N HIS A 1139 14.17 7.48 33.66
CA HIS A 1139 14.96 6.40 33.03
C HIS A 1139 14.08 5.36 32.32
N ALA A 1140 12.80 5.70 32.08
CA ALA A 1140 11.86 4.78 31.44
C ALA A 1140 11.92 4.82 29.91
N ALA A 1141 12.41 5.92 29.33
CA ALA A 1141 12.44 6.14 27.89
C ALA A 1141 13.34 5.13 27.14
N PRO A 1142 13.15 4.96 25.81
CA PRO A 1142 14.01 4.14 24.96
C PRO A 1142 15.48 4.59 24.99
N VAL A 1143 16.37 3.72 24.50
CA VAL A 1143 17.78 4.07 24.36
C VAL A 1143 17.99 5.27 23.42
N SER A 1144 19.02 6.05 23.72
CA SER A 1144 19.44 7.22 22.96
C SER A 1144 20.96 7.30 22.96
N ILE A 1145 21.57 7.88 21.92
CA ILE A 1145 23.01 8.17 21.91
C ILE A 1145 23.34 9.18 23.03
N THR A 1146 22.60 10.29 23.05
CA THR A 1146 22.67 11.37 24.03
C THR A 1146 22.12 10.94 25.39
N ARG A 1147 22.83 11.33 26.46
CA ARG A 1147 22.59 10.86 27.84
C ARG A 1147 22.29 11.96 28.83
N ASP A 1148 22.40 13.22 28.42
CA ASP A 1148 22.06 14.42 29.17
C ASP A 1148 20.93 15.19 28.47
N ASP A 1149 20.55 16.34 29.03
CA ASP A 1149 19.46 17.19 28.53
C ASP A 1149 19.98 18.37 27.69
N GLU A 1150 21.16 18.20 27.09
CA GLU A 1150 21.80 19.19 26.22
C GLU A 1150 21.63 18.81 24.73
N VAL A 1151 21.57 19.81 23.87
CA VAL A 1151 21.56 19.58 22.41
C VAL A 1151 22.87 18.87 22.01
N PRO A 1152 22.82 17.78 21.23
CA PRO A 1152 24.04 17.09 20.83
C PRO A 1152 24.97 18.00 20.04
N VAL A 1153 26.27 17.88 20.31
CA VAL A 1153 27.34 18.55 19.55
C VAL A 1153 28.17 17.46 18.85
N PRO A 1154 27.86 17.12 17.59
CA PRO A 1154 28.73 16.29 16.75
C PRO A 1154 30.10 16.96 16.59
N ARG A 1155 31.13 16.17 16.31
CA ARG A 1155 32.45 16.72 16.04
C ARG A 1155 32.43 17.43 14.70
N ALA A 1156 33.18 18.51 14.61
CA ALA A 1156 33.38 19.26 13.38
C ALA A 1156 34.86 19.23 12.99
N ASP A 1157 35.14 19.43 11.71
CA ASP A 1157 36.49 19.71 11.25
C ASP A 1157 36.98 21.03 11.84
N ALA A 1158 38.18 20.99 12.42
CA ALA A 1158 38.84 22.15 13.02
C ALA A 1158 39.84 22.82 12.08
N LEU A 1159 40.01 22.30 10.86
CA LEU A 1159 40.91 22.87 9.87
C LEU A 1159 40.27 24.07 9.17
N ARG A 1160 41.12 25.03 8.82
CA ARG A 1160 40.73 26.17 8.01
C ARG A 1160 40.58 25.75 6.55
N PRO A 1161 39.48 26.10 5.88
CA PRO A 1161 39.31 25.81 4.46
C PRO A 1161 40.43 26.42 3.62
N GLY A 1162 40.90 25.70 2.61
CA GLY A 1162 41.84 26.25 1.63
C GLY A 1162 42.73 25.23 0.92
N GLY A 1163 42.64 25.19 -0.41
CA GLY A 1163 43.43 24.27 -1.22
C GLY A 1163 42.79 22.87 -1.31
N PRO A 1164 43.35 21.99 -2.15
CA PRO A 1164 42.71 20.74 -2.59
C PRO A 1164 42.72 19.59 -1.57
N LEU A 1165 43.00 19.86 -0.29
CA LEU A 1165 42.93 18.88 0.80
C LEU A 1165 41.99 19.32 1.94
N PHE A 1166 41.43 20.53 1.82
CA PHE A 1166 40.61 21.22 2.82
C PHE A 1166 39.49 22.01 2.09
N ASP A 1167 38.96 21.48 0.98
CA ASP A 1167 37.92 22.13 0.17
C ASP A 1167 36.57 21.40 0.24
N ASP A 1168 36.39 20.55 1.25
CA ASP A 1168 35.16 19.80 1.56
C ASP A 1168 34.69 18.92 0.40
N THR A 1169 35.63 18.38 -0.39
CA THR A 1169 35.29 17.50 -1.51
C THR A 1169 36.34 16.42 -1.77
N SER A 1170 35.86 15.24 -2.15
CA SER A 1170 36.71 14.14 -2.63
C SER A 1170 36.97 14.20 -4.14
N ALA A 1171 36.54 15.28 -4.80
CA ALA A 1171 36.70 15.45 -6.25
C ALA A 1171 38.06 16.03 -6.66
N THR A 1172 38.74 16.71 -5.73
CA THR A 1172 40.09 17.29 -5.86
C THR A 1172 41.10 16.38 -5.18
N GLU A 1173 42.39 16.54 -5.49
CA GLU A 1173 43.48 15.81 -4.82
C GLU A 1173 44.81 16.59 -4.89
N ALA A 1174 45.70 16.30 -3.95
CA ALA A 1174 47.08 16.76 -3.98
C ALA A 1174 48.09 15.65 -3.63
N THR A 1175 49.24 15.70 -4.30
CA THR A 1175 50.40 14.85 -4.03
C THR A 1175 51.35 15.57 -3.08
N VAL A 1176 51.67 14.96 -1.95
CA VAL A 1176 52.39 15.57 -0.82
C VAL A 1176 53.30 14.55 -0.14
N THR A 1177 54.33 15.04 0.57
CA THR A 1177 55.14 14.24 1.52
C THR A 1177 54.84 14.60 2.97
N ALA A 1178 54.39 15.84 3.21
CA ALA A 1178 53.85 16.30 4.48
C ALA A 1178 52.82 17.41 4.23
N VAL A 1179 51.88 17.56 5.15
CA VAL A 1179 50.80 18.55 5.10
C VAL A 1179 50.73 19.26 6.45
N ASP A 1180 50.84 20.59 6.44
CA ASP A 1180 50.49 21.41 7.61
C ASP A 1180 48.97 21.47 7.73
N LEU A 1181 48.46 21.25 8.93
CA LEU A 1181 47.03 21.16 9.23
C LEU A 1181 46.61 22.44 9.99
N PRO A 1182 46.08 23.46 9.30
CA PRO A 1182 45.90 24.79 9.86
C PRO A 1182 44.66 24.87 10.73
N VAL A 1183 44.83 24.98 12.06
CA VAL A 1183 43.73 25.13 13.02
C VAL A 1183 43.57 26.58 13.54
N ASP A 1184 42.36 26.93 13.99
CA ASP A 1184 42.10 28.19 14.68
C ASP A 1184 42.48 28.10 16.18
N GLY A 1185 43.74 28.42 16.47
CA GLY A 1185 44.25 28.46 17.83
C GLY A 1185 44.50 27.07 18.43
N ARG A 1186 44.32 26.92 19.75
CA ARG A 1186 44.59 25.67 20.45
C ARG A 1186 43.40 24.71 20.33
N THR A 1187 43.48 23.77 19.39
CA THR A 1187 42.44 22.76 19.14
C THR A 1187 42.75 21.48 19.89
N ASN A 1188 41.73 20.79 20.41
CA ASN A 1188 41.85 19.48 21.03
C ASN A 1188 41.34 18.39 20.08
N ALA A 1189 42.13 18.06 19.06
CA ALA A 1189 41.79 17.01 18.12
C ALA A 1189 41.65 15.65 18.82
N VAL A 1190 40.66 14.88 18.39
CA VAL A 1190 40.40 13.53 18.93
C VAL A 1190 40.48 12.43 17.86
N ARG A 1191 40.43 12.83 16.60
CA ARG A 1191 40.35 11.97 15.42
C ARG A 1191 40.79 12.79 14.21
N TYR A 1192 41.29 12.10 13.21
CA TYR A 1192 41.47 12.67 11.88
C TYR A 1192 40.90 11.71 10.84
N THR A 1193 40.50 12.24 9.70
CA THR A 1193 40.12 11.45 8.53
C THR A 1193 41.14 11.66 7.43
N LEU A 1194 41.32 10.64 6.59
CA LEU A 1194 42.08 10.73 5.35
C LEU A 1194 41.19 10.18 4.24
N THR A 1195 41.08 10.90 3.13
CA THR A 1195 40.35 10.45 1.94
C THR A 1195 41.33 10.10 0.84
N SER A 1196 41.21 8.89 0.29
CA SER A 1196 42.05 8.46 -0.84
C SER A 1196 41.75 9.27 -2.10
N PRO A 1197 42.72 9.40 -3.03
CA PRO A 1197 42.50 10.03 -4.33
C PRO A 1197 41.58 9.20 -5.23
N ALA A 1198 41.36 9.67 -6.46
CA ALA A 1198 40.54 8.95 -7.45
C ALA A 1198 41.15 7.60 -7.89
N ASP A 1199 42.44 7.39 -7.66
CA ASP A 1199 43.13 6.11 -7.74
C ASP A 1199 43.71 5.78 -6.36
N HIS A 1200 42.99 5.00 -5.57
CA HIS A 1200 43.35 4.71 -4.18
C HIS A 1200 44.74 4.08 -4.01
N THR A 1201 45.34 3.51 -5.06
CA THR A 1201 46.68 2.91 -5.00
C THR A 1201 47.78 3.96 -4.80
N ARG A 1202 47.49 5.24 -5.04
CA ARG A 1202 48.37 6.38 -4.76
C ARG A 1202 48.24 6.93 -3.33
N ALA A 1203 47.32 6.41 -2.53
CA ALA A 1203 47.14 6.82 -1.13
C ALA A 1203 48.34 6.39 -0.26
N PRO A 1204 48.64 7.10 0.84
CA PRO A 1204 49.73 6.72 1.74
C PRO A 1204 49.42 5.40 2.46
N THR A 1205 50.46 4.60 2.68
CA THR A 1205 50.40 3.34 3.45
C THR A 1205 50.94 3.47 4.88
N GLY A 1206 51.59 4.60 5.19
CA GLY A 1206 52.06 4.93 6.53
C GLY A 1206 52.30 6.43 6.70
N TRP A 1207 52.11 6.91 7.92
CA TRP A 1207 52.21 8.33 8.27
C TRP A 1207 52.30 8.55 9.79
N THR A 1208 52.77 9.74 10.16
CA THR A 1208 52.81 10.24 11.54
C THR A 1208 52.02 11.55 11.64
N LEU A 1209 51.02 11.60 12.53
CA LEU A 1209 50.34 12.84 12.89
C LEU A 1209 51.04 13.47 14.10
N GLN A 1210 51.44 14.73 13.99
CA GLN A 1210 52.19 15.45 15.01
C GLN A 1210 51.47 16.73 15.45
N GLY A 1211 51.61 17.07 16.73
CA GLY A 1211 51.12 18.33 17.32
C GLY A 1211 52.26 19.14 17.93
N SER A 1212 52.16 20.47 17.85
CA SER A 1212 53.10 21.40 18.46
C SER A 1212 52.38 22.59 19.10
N ALA A 1213 52.89 23.02 20.26
CA ALA A 1213 52.39 24.21 20.94
C ALA A 1213 53.00 25.51 20.37
N ASP A 1214 54.18 25.42 19.73
CA ASP A 1214 54.98 26.57 19.28
C ASP A 1214 55.41 26.49 17.80
N GLY A 1215 55.04 25.42 17.09
CA GLY A 1215 55.38 25.18 15.69
C GLY A 1215 56.79 24.65 15.45
N THR A 1216 57.61 24.53 16.50
CA THR A 1216 59.02 24.11 16.42
C THR A 1216 59.29 22.77 17.11
N ARG A 1217 58.62 22.51 18.25
CA ARG A 1217 58.74 21.24 18.99
C ARG A 1217 57.52 20.37 18.72
N TRP A 1218 57.74 19.30 17.97
CA TRP A 1218 56.69 18.39 17.52
C TRP A 1218 56.62 17.15 18.41
N ARG A 1219 55.41 16.77 18.81
CA ARG A 1219 55.12 15.52 19.51
C ARG A 1219 54.25 14.64 18.62
N THR A 1220 54.65 13.38 18.45
CA THR A 1220 53.83 12.37 17.79
C THR A 1220 52.55 12.15 18.58
N LEU A 1221 51.41 12.28 17.90
CA LEU A 1221 50.07 12.06 18.44
C LEU A 1221 49.53 10.69 18.03
N ASP A 1222 49.83 10.29 16.79
CA ASP A 1222 49.50 8.98 16.24
C ASP A 1222 50.50 8.61 15.15
N GLU A 1223 50.70 7.31 14.95
CA GLU A 1223 51.62 6.74 13.96
C GLU A 1223 51.00 5.47 13.36
N ARG A 1224 50.99 5.40 12.03
CA ARG A 1224 50.33 4.34 11.27
C ARG A 1224 51.28 3.76 10.23
N HIS A 1225 51.21 2.46 10.06
CA HIS A 1225 52.06 1.66 9.16
C HIS A 1225 51.22 0.55 8.53
N GLY A 1226 51.47 0.23 7.25
CA GLY A 1226 50.79 -0.85 6.55
C GLY A 1226 49.28 -0.64 6.38
N GLU A 1227 48.81 0.60 6.41
CA GLU A 1227 47.42 0.95 6.13
C GLU A 1227 47.15 0.88 4.62
N SER A 1228 45.90 0.63 4.24
CA SER A 1228 45.47 0.62 2.84
C SER A 1228 44.07 1.19 2.68
N PHE A 1229 43.80 1.79 1.53
CA PHE A 1229 42.46 2.17 1.12
C PHE A 1229 41.95 1.09 0.16
N ARG A 1230 40.70 0.66 0.34
CA ARG A 1230 40.15 -0.48 -0.40
C ARG A 1230 39.40 -0.05 -1.66
N TRP A 1231 38.99 1.22 -1.71
CA TRP A 1231 38.19 1.80 -2.78
C TRP A 1231 38.68 3.21 -3.09
N ASP A 1232 38.46 3.65 -4.34
CA ASP A 1232 38.73 5.02 -4.77
C ASP A 1232 37.86 6.01 -3.99
N ARG A 1233 38.41 7.20 -3.69
CA ARG A 1233 37.72 8.25 -2.92
C ARG A 1233 37.11 7.75 -1.60
N GLN A 1234 37.78 6.83 -0.93
CA GLN A 1234 37.34 6.32 0.37
C GLN A 1234 37.84 7.23 1.49
N THR A 1235 36.92 7.73 2.32
CA THR A 1235 37.25 8.39 3.59
C THR A 1235 37.44 7.35 4.70
N ARG A 1236 38.60 7.35 5.37
CA ARG A 1236 38.89 6.50 6.55
C ARG A 1236 39.15 7.36 7.79
N ALA A 1237 38.69 6.91 8.95
CA ALA A 1237 38.80 7.63 10.21
C ALA A 1237 39.77 6.94 11.19
N PHE A 1238 40.57 7.73 11.91
CA PHE A 1238 41.62 7.25 12.81
C PHE A 1238 41.55 7.97 14.16
N SER A 1239 41.53 7.23 15.27
CA SER A 1239 41.29 7.80 16.59
C SER A 1239 42.59 8.14 17.32
N LEU A 1240 42.61 9.26 18.04
CA LEU A 1240 43.77 9.71 18.81
C LEU A 1240 43.74 9.16 20.26
N PRO A 1241 44.86 8.59 20.76
CA PRO A 1241 44.90 7.98 22.09
C PRO A 1241 44.97 8.98 23.24
N ALA A 1242 45.43 10.22 23.01
CA ALA A 1242 45.60 11.24 24.04
C ALA A 1242 45.05 12.60 23.60
N ARG A 1243 44.29 13.26 24.50
CA ARG A 1243 43.63 14.54 24.28
C ARG A 1243 44.50 15.69 24.81
N HIS A 1244 45.35 16.23 23.96
CA HIS A 1244 46.12 17.43 24.27
C HIS A 1244 45.85 18.48 23.20
N ALA A 1245 45.59 19.71 23.65
CA ALA A 1245 45.38 20.82 22.73
C ALA A 1245 46.72 21.33 22.18
N TYR A 1246 46.83 21.46 20.87
CA TYR A 1246 48.00 22.03 20.18
C TYR A 1246 47.58 23.21 19.29
N ALA A 1247 48.51 24.12 19.02
CA ALA A 1247 48.29 25.27 18.15
C ALA A 1247 48.69 25.00 16.69
N HIS A 1248 49.48 23.95 16.47
CA HIS A 1248 49.95 23.53 15.17
C HIS A 1248 49.84 22.01 15.05
N TYR A 1249 49.36 21.54 13.90
CA TYR A 1249 49.26 20.14 13.55
C TYR A 1249 49.94 19.93 12.19
N ARG A 1250 50.55 18.76 11.99
CA ARG A 1250 51.03 18.35 10.67
C ARG A 1250 50.95 16.84 10.50
N LEU A 1251 50.65 16.42 9.28
CA LEU A 1251 50.67 15.03 8.84
C LEU A 1251 51.94 14.79 8.03
N VAL A 1252 52.80 13.87 8.46
CA VAL A 1252 54.03 13.51 7.74
C VAL A 1252 53.86 12.11 7.17
N LEU A 1253 53.92 11.97 5.85
CA LEU A 1253 53.77 10.68 5.16
C LEU A 1253 55.13 9.99 5.03
N ASP A 1254 55.14 8.66 4.97
CA ASP A 1254 56.38 7.88 4.82
C ASP A 1254 57.08 8.11 3.45
N GLY A 1255 56.34 8.65 2.47
CA GLY A 1255 56.83 9.00 1.15
C GLY A 1255 55.88 9.95 0.43
N GLU A 1256 56.18 10.26 -0.84
CA GLU A 1256 55.27 11.04 -1.67
C GLU A 1256 54.01 10.21 -1.99
N SER A 1257 52.83 10.75 -1.67
CA SER A 1257 51.55 10.08 -1.87
C SER A 1257 50.45 11.13 -2.12
N ALA A 1258 49.30 10.70 -2.64
CA ALA A 1258 48.18 11.58 -2.90
C ALA A 1258 47.04 11.37 -1.89
N LEU A 1259 46.37 12.47 -1.55
CA LEU A 1259 45.16 12.51 -0.73
C LEU A 1259 44.14 13.41 -1.42
N ALA A 1260 42.85 13.13 -1.20
CA ALA A 1260 41.76 13.98 -1.68
C ALA A 1260 41.31 14.97 -0.61
N GLU A 1261 41.24 14.55 0.64
CA GLU A 1261 40.80 15.41 1.76
C GLU A 1261 41.44 14.93 3.06
N VAL A 1262 41.67 15.85 4.01
CA VAL A 1262 42.12 15.56 5.37
C VAL A 1262 41.30 16.40 6.34
N GLU A 1263 40.63 15.77 7.31
CA GLU A 1263 39.93 16.50 8.39
C GLU A 1263 40.60 16.23 9.74
N LEU A 1264 40.54 17.22 10.64
CA LEU A 1264 40.96 17.09 12.03
C LEU A 1264 39.77 17.38 12.96
N LEU A 1265 39.13 16.30 13.42
CA LEU A 1265 37.88 16.36 14.18
C LEU A 1265 38.13 16.64 15.67
N ALA A 1266 37.46 17.65 16.23
CA ALA A 1266 37.58 18.08 17.63
C ALA A 1266 36.29 17.87 18.43
#